data_AF-A0A254RH15-F1
#
_entry.id   AF-A0A254RH15-F1
#
_cell.length_a   1.000
_cell.length_b   1.000
_cell.length_c   1.000
_cell.angle_alpha   90.00
_cell.angle_beta   90.00
_cell.angle_gamma   90.00
#
_symmetry.space_group_name_H-M   'P 1'
#
loop_
_entity.id
_entity.type
_entity.pdbx_description
1 polymer ?
#
loop_
_entity_poly.entity_id
_entity_poly.type
_entity_poly.pdbx_seq_one_letter_code
_entity_poly.pdbx_strand_id
1 'polypeptide(L)'
;MASSKSLVAFLALFLVLSSFAFAGNPVARPSTSGKLHVVGTELYDENGKLVMLRGPSTHGLTWYPQYVNKKLFHQLSTEWNTNLIRLAMYSDDYVNGDREKNLEILRRGVEYAIASDMYVMVDWHILTDNNPNENLAEAIAFFNQMAKEYADIPNVIFEICNEPNGDCTWEDIKEYSNIIIPVIRRHKPDALILIGTPNYDREIQFPAKDPVEFENVMYSFHFYATSHKEDYRAKLREVVGSGTPIFITESGLCEASGDGKIDFESVKIWYALLDSLHLSYTIWSLSNKEEESAMVKDDSPAEEFLTDEDLTLSGQFAKHIFQGKDIAEISLVYTPATDFKIIARSRPYIAWCIFAAPVFVLLFIIFAVQKIKKRLKQKHIRTYDQLLQYSNREEAGRFNSRPGQVIFGDLLLFLSAFATLIYLCWRVTCSIPYAYGWIAVAGSIVLLVVEIFGFVESLIHNSAILKLREHPLPHIEDADFPDVDVFVSTYNEPTELLRKTLVGCKHMDYPDKSKVHIYLCDDHRRPEMRALAEELGVNYFDRPDNEGAKAGNLNAALARSSSPYVVTFDADMIPQRKFLLKTIPYFVDAERINATLPEERRRPLGFIQTPQSFYTPDVFQHNLYAEKNVPNEQDYFYDVIEAAKTSTNSVIYGGSNTVISRKALEAIGGFYTKSITEDFATGMLIESAGFVSLGLSEPLASGIAPSSFREHVQQRTRWGRGVIATAKQLKFLRNRKLNLSQKLSYLNSVVYWFSPVKNLVYLVSPLMFAVFCIPIFKCTLIDLALFWLPMHLLQMVALRVSSQGKICARWSGIYETSVMPFLLLPIVKESLGISLSTFKVTRKDKPGAKRSIDKRSLVPFIILLSLTLAGLVRMTYMLTVLEYVGVLAVMFWLLRNAYYLTMCLFLGLGRDTDGENVKVFAAENIALTKNDGQRFEGITTKLTEHSVDIFTDEMDVLYLGEAARLEIVKKHYRLELRGTVVSIRHSCSENVPSVYTFEILDFGENRDEYIQMLYDRTPTLPQRLRLGDGYIRNFWKNFSQRIAVK
;
A
#
# COMPACT_ATOMS: atom_id res chain seq x y z
N MET A 1 10.45 -55.00 74.59
CA MET A 1 9.39 -56.03 74.56
C MET A 1 8.36 -55.69 75.63
N ALA A 2 7.09 -55.50 75.23
CA ALA A 2 5.86 -55.39 76.04
C ALA A 2 5.81 -54.26 77.10
N SER A 3 4.78 -53.43 77.24
CA SER A 3 3.41 -53.36 76.70
C SER A 3 2.92 -51.92 76.98
N SER A 4 2.53 -51.04 76.05
CA SER A 4 1.55 -51.14 74.94
C SER A 4 0.11 -51.50 75.33
N LYS A 5 -0.27 -51.44 76.62
CA LYS A 5 -1.65 -51.75 77.03
C LYS A 5 -2.34 -50.75 77.97
N SER A 6 -1.66 -49.69 78.42
CA SER A 6 -2.28 -48.71 79.34
C SER A 6 -2.40 -47.29 78.79
N LEU A 7 -1.81 -46.98 77.64
CA LEU A 7 -1.91 -45.66 76.98
C LEU A 7 -2.97 -45.61 75.86
N VAL A 8 -3.37 -46.78 75.34
CA VAL A 8 -4.38 -46.91 74.28
C VAL A 8 -5.81 -46.78 74.83
N ALA A 9 -6.03 -47.09 76.11
CA ALA A 9 -7.36 -47.00 76.73
C ALA A 9 -7.77 -45.57 77.12
N PHE A 10 -6.81 -44.64 77.30
CA PHE A 10 -7.11 -43.25 77.65
C PHE A 10 -7.24 -42.32 76.42
N LEU A 11 -6.65 -42.69 75.28
CA LEU A 11 -6.85 -42.02 73.98
C LEU A 11 -8.10 -42.51 73.24
N ALA A 12 -8.56 -43.74 73.50
CA ALA A 12 -9.78 -44.27 72.88
C ALA A 12 -11.08 -43.66 73.44
N LEU A 13 -11.06 -43.03 74.62
CA LEU A 13 -12.25 -42.38 75.20
C LEU A 13 -12.38 -40.88 74.82
N PHE A 14 -11.35 -40.29 74.20
CA PHE A 14 -11.42 -38.94 73.62
C PHE A 14 -11.69 -38.95 72.10
N LEU A 15 -11.57 -40.12 71.46
CA LEU A 15 -11.84 -40.35 70.03
C LEU A 15 -13.25 -40.91 69.75
N VAL A 16 -14.08 -41.10 70.77
CA VAL A 16 -15.47 -41.60 70.64
C VAL A 16 -16.52 -40.49 70.86
N LEU A 17 -16.09 -39.23 71.01
CA LEU A 17 -16.97 -38.04 71.01
C LEU A 17 -16.78 -37.11 69.79
N SER A 18 -15.96 -37.49 68.82
CA SER A 18 -15.74 -36.73 67.57
C SER A 18 -16.05 -37.54 66.29
N SER A 19 -16.77 -38.65 66.43
CA SER A 19 -17.34 -39.40 65.33
C SER A 19 -18.87 -39.31 65.34
N PHE A 20 -19.39 -38.08 65.34
CA PHE A 20 -20.60 -37.80 64.58
C PHE A 20 -20.15 -37.58 63.14
N ALA A 21 -20.73 -38.36 62.24
CA ALA A 21 -20.49 -38.30 60.82
C ALA A 21 -20.54 -36.85 60.30
N PHE A 22 -19.42 -36.35 59.77
CA PHE A 22 -19.46 -35.31 58.74
C PHE A 22 -19.94 -36.00 57.46
N ALA A 23 -21.24 -36.30 57.40
CA ALA A 23 -21.92 -36.35 56.12
C ALA A 23 -21.77 -34.94 55.55
N GLY A 24 -21.09 -34.80 54.41
CA GLY A 24 -20.90 -33.51 53.75
C GLY A 24 -22.23 -32.77 53.72
N ASN A 25 -22.26 -31.54 54.24
CA ASN A 25 -23.48 -30.77 54.27
C ASN A 25 -24.04 -30.71 52.84
N PRO A 26 -25.30 -31.13 52.60
CA PRO A 26 -25.89 -31.00 51.28
C PRO A 26 -25.75 -29.57 50.79
N VAL A 27 -25.33 -29.43 49.52
CA VAL A 27 -25.18 -28.15 48.85
C VAL A 27 -26.46 -27.35 49.02
N ALA A 28 -26.37 -26.11 49.46
CA ALA A 28 -27.54 -25.27 49.67
C ALA A 28 -28.26 -25.05 48.35
N ARG A 29 -29.58 -25.25 48.35
CA ARG A 29 -30.44 -25.11 47.16
C ARG A 29 -31.66 -24.28 47.54
N PRO A 30 -32.12 -23.35 46.71
CA PRO A 30 -33.33 -22.59 46.99
C PRO A 30 -34.56 -23.47 47.33
N SER A 31 -34.69 -24.64 46.69
CA SER A 31 -35.78 -25.59 46.97
C SER A 31 -35.74 -26.24 48.36
N THR A 32 -34.57 -26.31 49.01
CA THR A 32 -34.38 -26.98 50.32
C THR A 32 -33.92 -26.05 51.45
N SER A 33 -33.23 -24.97 51.09
CA SER A 33 -32.64 -23.98 51.99
C SER A 33 -33.45 -22.69 52.03
N GLY A 34 -34.33 -22.46 51.05
CA GLY A 34 -35.22 -21.30 51.01
C GLY A 34 -34.47 -19.98 51.15
N LYS A 35 -34.94 -19.11 52.03
CA LYS A 35 -34.41 -17.74 52.18
C LYS A 35 -33.10 -17.70 52.97
N LEU A 36 -32.17 -16.88 52.51
CA LEU A 36 -30.86 -16.71 53.15
C LEU A 36 -30.85 -15.47 54.07
N HIS A 37 -30.19 -15.61 55.22
CA HIS A 37 -30.00 -14.51 56.14
C HIS A 37 -28.61 -14.49 56.78
N VAL A 38 -28.08 -13.30 57.05
CA VAL A 38 -26.75 -13.09 57.65
C VAL A 38 -26.85 -13.17 59.18
N VAL A 39 -25.98 -13.98 59.80
CA VAL A 39 -25.81 -14.06 61.26
C VAL A 39 -24.33 -13.89 61.59
N GLY A 40 -23.98 -12.77 62.22
CA GLY A 40 -22.57 -12.41 62.44
C GLY A 40 -21.85 -12.19 61.11
N THR A 41 -20.85 -13.00 60.83
CA THR A 41 -20.07 -12.97 59.58
C THR A 41 -20.53 -14.00 58.55
N GLU A 42 -21.46 -14.87 58.92
CA GLU A 42 -21.79 -16.10 58.19
C GLU A 42 -23.20 -16.05 57.61
N LEU A 43 -23.46 -16.90 56.61
CA LEU A 43 -24.73 -16.97 55.90
C LEU A 43 -25.50 -18.24 56.31
N TYR A 44 -26.77 -18.08 56.65
CA TYR A 44 -27.63 -19.16 57.13
C TYR A 44 -28.87 -19.32 56.24
N ASP A 45 -29.36 -20.55 56.12
CA ASP A 45 -30.62 -20.87 55.45
C ASP A 45 -31.85 -20.64 56.35
N GLU A 46 -33.06 -20.80 55.81
CA GLU A 46 -34.30 -20.56 56.55
C GLU A 46 -34.51 -21.47 57.77
N ASN A 47 -33.76 -22.58 57.84
CA ASN A 47 -33.80 -23.56 58.92
C ASN A 47 -32.68 -23.34 59.95
N GLY A 48 -31.88 -22.27 59.82
CA GLY A 48 -30.78 -21.94 60.72
C GLY A 48 -29.54 -22.82 60.51
N LYS A 49 -29.34 -23.35 59.30
CA LYS A 49 -28.14 -24.09 58.94
C LYS A 49 -27.15 -23.20 58.19
N LEU A 50 -25.86 -23.33 58.53
CA LEU A 50 -24.77 -22.65 57.83
C LEU A 50 -24.73 -23.02 56.33
N VAL A 51 -24.65 -22.00 55.47
CA VAL A 51 -24.63 -22.08 54.02
C VAL A 51 -23.40 -21.40 53.45
N MET A 52 -22.84 -21.98 52.39
CA MET A 52 -21.83 -21.36 51.55
C MET A 52 -22.26 -21.48 50.08
N LEU A 53 -22.24 -20.34 49.38
CA LEU A 53 -22.58 -20.23 47.97
C LEU A 53 -21.31 -20.20 47.12
N ARG A 54 -21.30 -20.96 46.03
CA ARG A 54 -20.18 -21.16 45.11
C ARG A 54 -20.68 -21.32 43.69
N GLY A 55 -20.08 -20.58 42.76
CA GLY A 55 -20.34 -20.79 41.34
C GLY A 55 -19.67 -19.77 40.42
N PRO A 56 -19.97 -19.81 39.11
CA PRO A 56 -19.36 -18.92 38.14
C PRO A 56 -20.04 -17.54 38.11
N SER A 57 -19.28 -16.51 37.74
CA SER A 57 -19.84 -15.27 37.20
C SER A 57 -19.88 -15.36 35.68
N THR A 58 -20.96 -14.87 35.07
CA THR A 58 -20.91 -14.52 33.66
C THR A 58 -19.88 -13.40 33.45
N HIS A 59 -19.31 -13.33 32.25
CA HIS A 59 -18.78 -12.04 31.77
C HIS A 59 -19.97 -11.10 31.48
N GLY A 60 -19.70 -9.85 31.11
CA GLY A 60 -20.73 -8.90 30.67
C GLY A 60 -21.77 -9.51 29.72
N LEU A 61 -23.03 -9.48 30.15
CA LEU A 61 -24.16 -10.20 29.51
C LEU A 61 -24.36 -9.80 28.04
N THR A 62 -24.08 -8.54 27.70
CA THR A 62 -24.18 -7.99 26.34
C THR A 62 -23.16 -8.63 25.39
N TRP A 63 -21.96 -8.93 25.89
CA TRP A 63 -20.82 -9.35 25.08
C TRP A 63 -20.77 -10.87 24.89
N TYR A 64 -21.22 -11.62 25.90
CA TYR A 64 -21.22 -13.10 25.88
C TYR A 64 -22.59 -13.72 26.20
N PRO A 65 -23.68 -13.29 25.52
CA PRO A 65 -25.04 -13.74 25.82
C PRO A 65 -25.28 -15.23 25.52
N GLN A 66 -24.44 -15.86 24.70
CA GLN A 66 -24.55 -17.27 24.33
C GLN A 66 -24.42 -18.22 25.53
N TYR A 67 -23.67 -17.82 26.56
CA TYR A 67 -23.51 -18.63 27.78
C TYR A 67 -24.68 -18.47 28.76
N VAL A 68 -25.62 -17.57 28.48
CA VAL A 68 -26.90 -17.46 29.22
C VAL A 68 -27.94 -18.35 28.55
N ASN A 69 -27.78 -19.67 28.72
CA ASN A 69 -28.69 -20.67 28.16
C ASN A 69 -29.07 -21.76 29.18
N LYS A 70 -30.26 -22.33 28.98
CA LYS A 70 -30.90 -23.26 29.91
C LYS A 70 -30.11 -24.55 30.14
N LYS A 71 -29.51 -25.12 29.08
CA LYS A 71 -28.80 -26.40 29.18
C LYS A 71 -27.50 -26.25 29.96
N LEU A 72 -26.76 -25.17 29.71
CA LEU A 72 -25.53 -24.89 30.43
C LEU A 72 -25.80 -24.63 31.92
N PHE A 73 -26.82 -23.85 32.27
CA PHE A 73 -27.18 -23.60 33.68
C PHE A 73 -27.59 -24.89 34.39
N HIS A 74 -28.29 -25.78 33.70
CA HIS A 74 -28.62 -27.11 34.22
C HIS A 74 -27.34 -27.95 34.45
N GLN A 75 -26.39 -27.91 33.52
CA GLN A 75 -25.09 -28.59 33.66
C GLN A 75 -24.28 -28.03 34.83
N LEU A 76 -24.21 -26.71 34.98
CA LEU A 76 -23.52 -26.06 36.11
C LEU A 76 -24.11 -26.54 37.44
N SER A 77 -25.44 -26.55 37.54
CA SER A 77 -26.13 -27.00 38.75
C SER A 77 -25.91 -28.49 39.06
N THR A 78 -26.04 -29.37 38.06
CA THR A 78 -26.09 -30.83 38.26
C THR A 78 -24.73 -31.52 38.18
N GLU A 79 -23.88 -31.14 37.23
CA GLU A 79 -22.57 -31.77 37.00
C GLU A 79 -21.43 -31.03 37.69
N TRP A 80 -21.46 -29.69 37.69
CA TRP A 80 -20.44 -28.88 38.38
C TRP A 80 -20.79 -28.66 39.85
N ASN A 81 -22.02 -29.00 40.25
CA ASN A 81 -22.54 -28.89 41.60
C ASN A 81 -22.55 -27.44 42.14
N THR A 82 -22.70 -26.46 41.26
CA THR A 82 -22.79 -25.03 41.63
C THR A 82 -24.16 -24.73 42.23
N ASN A 83 -24.20 -23.89 43.26
CA ASN A 83 -25.45 -23.41 43.87
C ASN A 83 -25.70 -21.91 43.69
N LEU A 84 -24.79 -21.22 43.00
CA LEU A 84 -24.88 -19.80 42.70
C LEU A 84 -24.47 -19.55 41.25
N ILE A 85 -25.09 -18.57 40.62
CA ILE A 85 -24.57 -17.95 39.41
C ILE A 85 -24.71 -16.43 39.52
N ARG A 86 -23.66 -15.71 39.14
CA ARG A 86 -23.66 -14.24 39.10
C ARG A 86 -23.84 -13.75 37.68
N LEU A 87 -24.78 -12.81 37.50
CA LEU A 87 -25.15 -12.23 36.21
C LEU A 87 -24.67 -10.78 36.14
N ALA A 88 -23.50 -10.57 35.53
CA ALA A 88 -22.82 -9.28 35.45
C ALA A 88 -23.47 -8.34 34.42
N MET A 89 -24.36 -7.46 34.88
CA MET A 89 -25.02 -6.45 34.06
C MET A 89 -24.23 -5.15 34.09
N TYR A 90 -23.37 -4.91 33.09
CA TYR A 90 -22.62 -3.66 32.97
C TYR A 90 -23.58 -2.47 32.97
N SER A 91 -23.40 -1.58 33.95
CA SER A 91 -24.25 -0.40 34.14
C SER A 91 -24.20 0.50 32.91
N ASP A 92 -23.01 0.72 32.34
CA ASP A 92 -22.81 1.50 31.12
C ASP A 92 -23.54 0.89 29.91
N ASP A 93 -23.43 -0.42 29.70
CA ASP A 93 -24.16 -1.13 28.64
C ASP A 93 -25.68 -1.05 28.83
N TYR A 94 -26.17 -1.05 30.07
CA TYR A 94 -27.60 -0.92 30.37
C TYR A 94 -28.11 0.51 30.15
N VAL A 95 -27.32 1.52 30.51
CA VAL A 95 -27.69 2.94 30.43
C VAL A 95 -27.58 3.45 29.00
N ASN A 96 -26.45 3.17 28.35
CA ASN A 96 -26.08 3.71 27.03
C ASN A 96 -26.31 2.74 25.87
N GLY A 97 -26.53 1.45 26.14
CA GLY A 97 -26.78 0.42 25.13
C GLY A 97 -28.26 0.06 24.95
N ASP A 98 -28.51 -1.16 24.45
CA ASP A 98 -29.86 -1.70 24.24
C ASP A 98 -30.43 -2.25 25.55
N ARG A 99 -31.03 -1.35 26.32
CA ARG A 99 -31.60 -1.61 27.65
C ARG A 99 -32.56 -2.80 27.68
N GLU A 100 -33.48 -2.89 26.71
CA GLU A 100 -34.51 -3.94 26.70
C GLU A 100 -33.89 -5.31 26.41
N LYS A 101 -32.95 -5.37 25.46
CA LYS A 101 -32.23 -6.61 25.16
C LYS A 101 -31.40 -7.09 26.36
N ASN A 102 -30.73 -6.17 27.05
CA ASN A 102 -29.94 -6.48 28.23
C ASN A 102 -30.84 -7.03 29.37
N LEU A 103 -31.99 -6.40 29.61
CA LEU A 103 -32.99 -6.92 30.55
C LEU A 103 -33.53 -8.29 30.15
N GLU A 104 -33.79 -8.54 28.86
CA GLU A 104 -34.25 -9.85 28.38
C GLU A 104 -33.22 -10.95 28.69
N ILE A 105 -31.94 -10.70 28.44
CA ILE A 105 -30.86 -11.65 28.73
C ILE A 105 -30.77 -11.90 30.24
N LEU A 106 -30.82 -10.85 31.07
CA LEU A 106 -30.79 -10.97 32.53
C LEU A 106 -31.97 -11.80 33.06
N ARG A 107 -33.20 -11.49 32.61
CA ARG A 107 -34.42 -12.23 33.01
C ARG A 107 -34.31 -13.70 32.68
N ARG A 108 -33.88 -14.03 31.47
CA ARG A 108 -33.62 -15.42 31.08
C ARG A 108 -32.60 -16.08 32.00
N GLY A 109 -31.51 -15.39 32.34
CA GLY A 109 -30.51 -15.88 33.28
C GLY A 109 -31.12 -16.20 34.65
N VAL A 110 -31.94 -15.30 35.20
CA VAL A 110 -32.66 -15.50 36.46
C VAL A 110 -33.61 -16.70 36.37
N GLU A 111 -34.41 -16.79 35.31
CA GLU A 111 -35.33 -17.91 35.07
C GLU A 111 -34.59 -19.26 34.95
N TYR A 112 -33.45 -19.29 34.26
CA TYR A 112 -32.65 -20.50 34.11
C TYR A 112 -31.98 -20.92 35.41
N ALA A 113 -31.57 -19.97 36.26
CA ALA A 113 -31.04 -20.26 37.58
C ALA A 113 -32.13 -20.83 38.50
N ILE A 114 -33.34 -20.25 38.48
CA ILE A 114 -34.51 -20.78 39.21
C ILE A 114 -34.85 -22.20 38.74
N ALA A 115 -34.95 -22.41 37.42
CA ALA A 115 -35.24 -23.72 36.84
C ALA A 115 -34.16 -24.77 37.13
N SER A 116 -32.94 -24.34 37.46
CA SER A 116 -31.80 -25.19 37.78
C SER A 116 -31.53 -25.28 39.29
N ASP A 117 -32.43 -24.77 40.14
CA ASP A 117 -32.31 -24.81 41.60
C ASP A 117 -30.98 -24.21 42.11
N MET A 118 -30.64 -23.03 41.59
CA MET A 118 -29.50 -22.23 42.03
C MET A 118 -29.97 -20.87 42.54
N TYR A 119 -29.24 -20.32 43.51
CA TYR A 119 -29.31 -18.89 43.80
C TYR A 119 -28.73 -18.11 42.61
N VAL A 120 -29.23 -16.89 42.41
CA VAL A 120 -28.78 -16.00 41.34
C VAL A 120 -28.48 -14.62 41.91
N MET A 121 -27.29 -14.13 41.61
CA MET A 121 -26.86 -12.79 41.97
C MET A 121 -27.06 -11.87 40.78
N VAL A 122 -27.93 -10.88 40.96
CA VAL A 122 -28.15 -9.80 40.01
C VAL A 122 -27.18 -8.69 40.34
N ASP A 123 -26.17 -8.53 39.48
CA ASP A 123 -25.06 -7.62 39.67
C ASP A 123 -25.23 -6.36 38.81
N TRP A 124 -25.35 -5.21 39.47
CA TRP A 124 -25.21 -3.91 38.83
C TRP A 124 -23.73 -3.57 38.68
N HIS A 125 -23.21 -3.91 37.52
CA HIS A 125 -21.78 -4.06 37.27
C HIS A 125 -21.12 -2.73 36.92
N ILE A 126 -20.95 -1.87 37.94
CA ILE A 126 -20.15 -0.64 37.88
C ILE A 126 -18.68 -0.98 37.64
N LEU A 127 -18.06 -0.28 36.70
CA LEU A 127 -16.63 -0.42 36.40
C LEU A 127 -16.07 0.85 35.77
N THR A 128 -16.52 1.21 34.55
CA THR A 128 -15.99 2.37 33.81
C THR A 128 -16.62 3.69 34.22
N ASP A 129 -17.82 3.62 34.79
CA ASP A 129 -18.57 4.73 35.39
C ASP A 129 -18.06 5.10 36.79
N ASN A 130 -17.17 4.29 37.38
CA ASN A 130 -16.37 4.52 38.60
C ASN A 130 -17.17 4.74 39.91
N ASN A 131 -18.09 5.71 39.97
CA ASN A 131 -18.88 6.05 41.16
C ASN A 131 -20.35 5.61 40.98
N PRO A 132 -20.93 4.84 41.92
CA PRO A 132 -22.31 4.35 41.81
C PRO A 132 -23.37 5.45 41.71
N ASN A 133 -23.06 6.67 42.15
CA ASN A 133 -24.00 7.79 42.12
C ASN A 133 -24.17 8.43 40.72
N GLU A 134 -23.29 8.14 39.76
CA GLU A 134 -23.36 8.71 38.39
C GLU A 134 -24.66 8.30 37.67
N ASN A 135 -25.08 7.04 37.83
CA ASN A 135 -26.26 6.45 37.19
C ASN A 135 -27.36 6.09 38.22
N LEU A 136 -27.49 6.88 39.28
CA LEU A 136 -28.37 6.57 40.41
C LEU A 136 -29.85 6.43 40.01
N ALA A 137 -30.35 7.28 39.11
CA ALA A 137 -31.76 7.23 38.70
C ALA A 137 -32.10 5.92 37.97
N GLU A 138 -31.20 5.48 37.10
CA GLU A 138 -31.30 4.22 36.36
C GLU A 138 -31.16 3.01 37.29
N ALA A 139 -30.24 3.07 38.25
CA ALA A 139 -30.11 2.05 39.28
C ALA A 139 -31.39 1.92 40.13
N ILE A 140 -31.99 3.05 40.58
CA ILE A 140 -33.27 3.06 41.30
C ILE A 140 -34.36 2.36 40.47
N ALA A 141 -34.47 2.71 39.18
CA ALA A 141 -35.47 2.12 38.30
C ALA A 141 -35.23 0.61 38.11
N PHE A 142 -33.99 0.21 37.88
CA PHE A 142 -33.57 -1.18 37.71
C PHE A 142 -33.87 -2.03 38.94
N PHE A 143 -33.39 -1.62 40.12
CA PHE A 143 -33.60 -2.37 41.35
C PHE A 143 -35.07 -2.40 41.79
N ASN A 144 -35.82 -1.30 41.59
CA ASN A 144 -37.27 -1.31 41.83
C ASN A 144 -37.99 -2.33 40.93
N GLN A 145 -37.58 -2.45 39.67
CA GLN A 145 -38.18 -3.39 38.73
C GLN A 145 -37.81 -4.84 39.09
N MET A 146 -36.53 -5.13 39.32
CA MET A 146 -36.05 -6.49 39.62
C MET A 146 -36.57 -6.99 40.97
N ALA A 147 -36.58 -6.14 42.00
CA ALA A 147 -37.12 -6.50 43.31
C ALA A 147 -38.63 -6.76 43.27
N LYS A 148 -39.38 -6.02 42.44
CA LYS A 148 -40.82 -6.23 42.24
C LYS A 148 -41.11 -7.52 41.48
N GLU A 149 -40.35 -7.81 40.42
CA GLU A 149 -40.54 -9.00 39.57
C GLU A 149 -40.27 -10.29 40.35
N TYR A 150 -39.29 -10.29 41.26
CA TYR A 150 -38.84 -11.46 42.01
C TYR A 150 -39.06 -11.38 43.53
N ALA A 151 -40.09 -10.63 43.97
CA ALA A 151 -40.40 -10.40 45.37
C ALA A 151 -40.55 -11.72 46.17
N ASP A 152 -41.30 -12.68 45.61
CA ASP A 152 -41.65 -13.95 46.28
C ASP A 152 -40.66 -15.09 46.00
N ILE A 153 -39.58 -14.84 45.26
CA ILE A 153 -38.60 -15.87 44.87
C ILE A 153 -37.39 -15.86 45.83
N PRO A 154 -37.09 -16.95 46.56
CA PRO A 154 -35.96 -16.99 47.50
C PRO A 154 -34.59 -17.03 46.82
N ASN A 155 -34.53 -17.32 45.51
CA ASN A 155 -33.29 -17.51 44.76
C ASN A 155 -32.48 -16.22 44.52
N VAL A 156 -33.08 -15.03 44.59
CA VAL A 156 -32.46 -13.79 44.07
C VAL A 156 -31.71 -13.02 45.16
N ILE A 157 -30.44 -12.71 44.86
CA ILE A 157 -29.51 -11.89 45.65
C ILE A 157 -29.19 -10.63 44.82
N PHE A 158 -29.08 -9.48 45.47
CA PHE A 158 -28.78 -8.22 44.78
C PHE A 158 -27.39 -7.72 45.14
N GLU A 159 -26.51 -7.57 44.16
CA GLU A 159 -25.24 -6.85 44.28
C GLU A 159 -25.44 -5.45 43.70
N ILE A 160 -25.42 -4.44 44.58
CA ILE A 160 -25.88 -3.10 44.23
C ILE A 160 -24.82 -2.26 43.51
N CYS A 161 -23.55 -2.62 43.65
CA CYS A 161 -22.44 -2.02 42.92
C CYS A 161 -21.22 -2.95 42.92
N ASN A 162 -20.76 -3.33 41.71
CA ASN A 162 -19.62 -4.25 41.52
C ASN A 162 -18.26 -3.70 41.96
N GLU A 163 -17.71 -2.69 41.27
CA GLU A 163 -16.34 -2.21 41.54
C GLU A 163 -16.25 -0.68 41.56
N PRO A 164 -16.77 -0.01 42.62
CA PRO A 164 -16.51 1.40 42.83
C PRO A 164 -15.00 1.70 42.82
N ASN A 165 -14.57 2.64 41.97
CA ASN A 165 -13.16 2.92 41.76
C ASN A 165 -12.91 4.40 41.39
N GLY A 166 -11.68 4.72 40.96
CA GLY A 166 -11.27 6.11 40.74
C GLY A 166 -11.25 6.89 42.07
N ASP A 167 -11.90 8.06 42.08
CA ASP A 167 -12.00 8.93 43.26
C ASP A 167 -13.22 8.59 44.17
N CYS A 168 -13.95 7.49 43.89
CA CYS A 168 -15.11 7.08 44.68
C CYS A 168 -14.71 6.66 46.11
N THR A 169 -15.37 7.24 47.10
CA THR A 169 -15.11 7.02 48.53
C THR A 169 -16.15 6.10 49.18
N TRP A 170 -15.86 5.63 50.40
CA TRP A 170 -16.82 4.85 51.18
C TRP A 170 -18.11 5.64 51.50
N GLU A 171 -18.01 6.96 51.68
CA GLU A 171 -19.18 7.80 51.95
C GLU A 171 -20.13 7.85 50.76
N ASP A 172 -19.58 7.95 49.53
CA ASP A 172 -20.37 7.92 48.30
C ASP A 172 -21.15 6.60 48.16
N ILE A 173 -20.51 5.47 48.52
CA ILE A 173 -21.13 4.15 48.49
C ILE A 173 -22.20 4.02 49.57
N LYS A 174 -21.98 4.58 50.77
CA LYS A 174 -23.00 4.63 51.84
C LYS A 174 -24.21 5.46 51.42
N GLU A 175 -24.00 6.64 50.83
CA GLU A 175 -25.06 7.49 50.31
C GLU A 175 -25.92 6.73 49.29
N TYR A 176 -25.26 6.10 48.31
CA TYR A 176 -25.92 5.25 47.32
C TYR A 176 -26.72 4.11 47.96
N SER A 177 -26.11 3.39 48.90
CA SER A 177 -26.71 2.24 49.58
C SER A 177 -27.95 2.63 50.39
N ASN A 178 -27.91 3.78 51.07
CA ASN A 178 -29.04 4.33 51.83
C ASN A 178 -30.26 4.67 50.95
N ILE A 179 -30.07 4.81 49.64
CA ILE A 179 -31.15 5.07 48.67
C ILE A 179 -31.64 3.75 48.04
N ILE A 180 -30.73 2.89 47.57
CA ILE A 180 -31.08 1.68 46.84
C ILE A 180 -31.64 0.58 47.74
N ILE A 181 -31.11 0.40 48.96
CA ILE A 181 -31.57 -0.68 49.86
C ILE A 181 -33.06 -0.52 50.19
N PRO A 182 -33.57 0.67 50.59
CA PRO A 182 -35.01 0.86 50.79
C PRO A 182 -35.86 0.59 49.53
N VAL A 183 -35.34 0.89 48.34
CA VAL A 183 -36.03 0.61 47.06
C VAL A 183 -36.24 -0.89 46.86
N ILE A 184 -35.22 -1.70 47.12
CA ILE A 184 -35.30 -3.17 47.07
C ILE A 184 -36.25 -3.69 48.17
N ARG A 185 -36.03 -3.24 49.42
CA ARG A 185 -36.75 -3.70 50.61
C ARG A 185 -38.25 -3.40 50.57
N ARG A 186 -38.68 -2.37 49.82
CA ARG A 186 -40.09 -2.05 49.60
C ARG A 186 -40.87 -3.23 49.00
N HIS A 187 -40.25 -3.99 48.11
CA HIS A 187 -40.87 -5.16 47.48
C HIS A 187 -40.38 -6.48 48.11
N LYS A 188 -39.16 -6.51 48.63
CA LYS A 188 -38.55 -7.70 49.24
C LYS A 188 -37.88 -7.36 50.59
N PRO A 189 -38.63 -7.32 51.71
CA PRO A 189 -38.14 -6.87 53.00
C PRO A 189 -36.95 -7.67 53.57
N ASP A 190 -36.76 -8.91 53.12
CA ASP A 190 -35.78 -9.88 53.61
C ASP A 190 -34.71 -10.26 52.57
N ALA A 191 -34.62 -9.54 51.44
CA ALA A 191 -33.54 -9.66 50.45
C ALA A 191 -32.13 -9.81 51.05
N LEU A 192 -31.26 -10.63 50.47
CA LEU A 192 -29.82 -10.56 50.73
C LEU A 192 -29.22 -9.52 49.78
N ILE A 193 -28.54 -8.51 50.33
CA ILE A 193 -27.94 -7.41 49.55
C ILE A 193 -26.42 -7.36 49.78
N LEU A 194 -25.67 -7.29 48.68
CA LEU A 194 -24.21 -7.22 48.65
C LEU A 194 -23.77 -5.83 48.20
N ILE A 195 -22.82 -5.24 48.91
CA ILE A 195 -22.40 -3.84 48.74
C ILE A 195 -20.92 -3.77 48.39
N GLY A 196 -20.62 -3.15 47.24
CA GLY A 196 -19.27 -2.82 46.77
C GLY A 196 -18.42 -2.06 47.77
N THR A 197 -17.10 -2.10 47.61
CA THR A 197 -16.14 -1.33 48.41
C THR A 197 -15.18 -0.53 47.51
N PRO A 198 -14.56 0.55 48.02
CA PRO A 198 -13.70 1.38 47.19
C PRO A 198 -12.52 0.61 46.59
N ASN A 199 -11.95 1.17 45.52
CA ASN A 199 -10.75 0.69 44.83
C ASN A 199 -10.91 -0.73 44.28
N TYR A 200 -11.94 -0.93 43.44
CA TYR A 200 -12.25 -2.21 42.80
C TYR A 200 -12.50 -3.31 43.84
N ASP A 201 -13.33 -3.01 44.84
CA ASP A 201 -13.75 -3.93 45.90
C ASP A 201 -12.60 -4.47 46.76
N ARG A 202 -11.62 -3.62 47.09
CA ARG A 202 -10.40 -4.03 47.82
C ARG A 202 -10.23 -3.40 49.19
N GLU A 203 -11.08 -2.43 49.54
CA GLU A 203 -10.94 -1.62 50.76
C GLU A 203 -12.02 -1.91 51.80
N ILE A 204 -12.14 -3.19 52.16
CA ILE A 204 -13.09 -3.71 53.16
C ILE A 204 -12.88 -3.21 54.60
N GLN A 205 -11.76 -2.53 54.90
CA GLN A 205 -11.57 -1.95 56.23
C GLN A 205 -12.49 -0.76 56.51
N PHE A 206 -13.05 -0.13 55.47
CA PHE A 206 -13.98 0.99 55.64
C PHE A 206 -15.36 0.52 56.15
N PRO A 207 -16.05 -0.45 55.50
CA PRO A 207 -17.29 -1.00 56.06
C PRO A 207 -17.09 -1.70 57.40
N ALA A 208 -15.90 -2.24 57.69
CA ALA A 208 -15.61 -2.82 59.00
C ALA A 208 -15.64 -1.80 60.15
N LYS A 209 -15.26 -0.55 59.87
CA LYS A 209 -15.25 0.54 60.85
C LYS A 209 -16.57 1.29 60.92
N ASP A 210 -17.24 1.44 59.77
CA ASP A 210 -18.44 2.26 59.63
C ASP A 210 -19.45 1.54 58.69
N PRO A 211 -20.10 0.47 59.18
CA PRO A 211 -21.06 -0.31 58.39
C PRO A 211 -22.35 0.47 58.13
N VAL A 212 -23.12 0.07 57.11
CA VAL A 212 -24.47 0.59 56.88
C VAL A 212 -25.45 0.06 57.93
N GLU A 213 -26.46 0.87 58.29
CA GLU A 213 -27.47 0.52 59.31
C GLU A 213 -28.62 -0.35 58.75
N PHE A 214 -28.29 -1.39 57.98
CA PHE A 214 -29.27 -2.33 57.43
C PHE A 214 -28.96 -3.77 57.84
N GLU A 215 -30.01 -4.54 58.13
CA GLU A 215 -29.90 -5.98 58.37
C GLU A 215 -29.84 -6.77 57.04
N ASN A 216 -29.34 -8.00 57.13
CA ASN A 216 -29.19 -8.93 56.01
C ASN A 216 -28.41 -8.35 54.80
N VAL A 217 -27.26 -7.72 55.11
CA VAL A 217 -26.31 -7.19 54.13
C VAL A 217 -24.92 -7.81 54.32
N MET A 218 -24.15 -7.90 53.24
CA MET A 218 -22.72 -8.26 53.28
C MET A 218 -21.93 -7.31 52.37
N TYR A 219 -20.62 -7.22 52.57
CA TYR A 219 -19.74 -6.38 51.75
C TYR A 219 -18.89 -7.22 50.81
N SER A 220 -18.75 -6.78 49.57
CA SER A 220 -18.01 -7.50 48.56
C SER A 220 -16.50 -7.24 48.63
N PHE A 221 -15.74 -8.27 48.27
CA PHE A 221 -14.28 -8.22 48.17
C PHE A 221 -13.78 -8.97 46.94
N HIS A 222 -13.05 -8.28 46.07
CA HIS A 222 -12.54 -8.86 44.83
C HIS A 222 -11.04 -9.13 44.88
N PHE A 223 -10.63 -10.26 44.32
CA PHE A 223 -9.21 -10.54 44.15
C PHE A 223 -8.86 -11.33 42.88
N TYR A 224 -7.66 -11.09 42.37
CA TYR A 224 -7.02 -11.89 41.34
C TYR A 224 -5.78 -12.51 41.93
N ALA A 225 -5.79 -13.84 42.11
CA ALA A 225 -4.88 -14.57 42.98
C ALA A 225 -3.39 -14.42 42.64
N THR A 226 -3.07 -14.11 41.38
CA THR A 226 -1.69 -13.88 40.95
C THR A 226 -1.20 -12.47 41.31
N SER A 227 -2.07 -11.46 41.26
CA SER A 227 -1.74 -10.07 41.58
C SER A 227 -1.87 -9.76 43.06
N HIS A 228 -2.93 -10.25 43.72
CA HIS A 228 -3.25 -9.94 45.11
C HIS A 228 -2.81 -11.11 46.01
N LYS A 229 -1.76 -10.90 46.80
CA LYS A 229 -1.13 -11.95 47.62
C LYS A 229 -1.39 -11.75 49.12
N GLU A 230 -0.37 -11.90 49.96
CA GLU A 230 -0.57 -12.03 51.41
C GLU A 230 -1.15 -10.80 52.07
N ASP A 231 -0.82 -9.58 51.61
CA ASP A 231 -1.35 -8.34 52.19
C ASP A 231 -2.89 -8.29 52.13
N TYR A 232 -3.46 -8.76 51.03
CA TYR A 232 -4.91 -8.83 50.83
C TYR A 232 -5.55 -9.98 51.64
N ARG A 233 -4.87 -11.12 51.75
CA ARG A 233 -5.33 -12.25 52.58
C ARG A 233 -5.32 -11.92 54.07
N ALA A 234 -4.28 -11.22 54.54
CA ALA A 234 -4.17 -10.75 55.90
C ALA A 234 -5.29 -9.75 56.21
N LYS A 235 -5.55 -8.79 55.32
CA LYS A 235 -6.68 -7.86 55.43
C LYS A 235 -8.01 -8.59 55.54
N LEU A 236 -8.26 -9.58 54.70
CA LEU A 236 -9.49 -10.37 54.74
C LEU A 236 -9.66 -11.10 56.09
N ARG A 237 -8.61 -11.75 56.60
CA ARG A 237 -8.64 -12.42 57.92
C ARG A 237 -8.95 -11.45 59.05
N GLU A 238 -8.33 -10.28 59.04
CA GLU A 238 -8.52 -9.26 60.06
C GLU A 238 -9.97 -8.74 60.07
N VAL A 239 -10.50 -8.38 58.90
CA VAL A 239 -11.84 -7.82 58.77
C VAL A 239 -12.92 -8.85 59.12
N VAL A 240 -12.83 -10.07 58.59
CA VAL A 240 -13.76 -11.14 58.95
C VAL A 240 -13.64 -11.49 60.44
N GLY A 241 -12.41 -11.58 60.97
CA GLY A 241 -12.17 -11.82 62.40
C GLY A 241 -12.71 -10.73 63.33
N SER A 242 -12.90 -9.51 62.82
CA SER A 242 -13.50 -8.39 63.54
C SER A 242 -15.04 -8.37 63.52
N GLY A 243 -15.68 -9.32 62.83
CA GLY A 243 -17.14 -9.47 62.81
C GLY A 243 -17.84 -8.87 61.59
N THR A 244 -17.12 -8.46 60.54
CA THR A 244 -17.72 -7.91 59.32
C THR A 244 -18.13 -9.02 58.34
N PRO A 245 -19.39 -9.07 57.87
CA PRO A 245 -19.83 -10.07 56.89
C PRO A 245 -19.30 -9.75 55.49
N ILE A 246 -18.46 -10.64 54.95
CA ILE A 246 -17.82 -10.48 53.63
C ILE A 246 -18.32 -11.54 52.65
N PHE A 247 -18.52 -11.15 51.39
CA PHE A 247 -18.82 -12.05 50.27
C PHE A 247 -17.80 -11.83 49.15
N ILE A 248 -17.25 -12.89 48.54
CA ILE A 248 -16.34 -12.75 47.40
C ILE A 248 -17.16 -12.76 46.10
N THR A 249 -17.78 -11.63 45.74
CA THR A 249 -18.68 -11.60 44.58
C THR A 249 -17.93 -11.79 43.27
N GLU A 250 -16.64 -11.48 43.21
CA GLU A 250 -15.74 -11.82 42.09
C GLU A 250 -14.36 -12.29 42.54
N SER A 251 -13.84 -13.35 41.88
CA SER A 251 -12.45 -13.79 42.04
C SER A 251 -11.86 -14.31 40.73
N GLY A 252 -10.58 -14.03 40.49
CA GLY A 252 -9.84 -14.49 39.31
C GLY A 252 -8.57 -15.24 39.67
N LEU A 253 -8.15 -16.16 38.80
CA LEU A 253 -6.96 -17.01 39.03
C LEU A 253 -5.67 -16.34 38.52
N CYS A 254 -5.78 -15.54 37.46
CA CYS A 254 -4.68 -14.88 36.77
C CYS A 254 -4.34 -13.51 37.40
N GLU A 255 -3.65 -12.66 36.63
CA GLU A 255 -3.39 -11.27 37.00
C GLU A 255 -4.67 -10.41 36.87
N ALA A 256 -4.71 -9.28 37.59
CA ALA A 256 -5.87 -8.39 37.69
C ALA A 256 -6.34 -7.75 36.37
N SER A 257 -5.58 -7.88 35.29
CA SER A 257 -6.04 -7.50 33.94
C SER A 257 -7.04 -8.48 33.31
N GLY A 258 -7.32 -9.62 33.95
CA GLY A 258 -8.12 -10.71 33.37
C GLY A 258 -7.35 -11.63 32.41
N ASP A 259 -6.09 -11.30 32.13
CA ASP A 259 -5.14 -12.07 31.31
C ASP A 259 -3.77 -12.09 32.00
N GLY A 260 -2.91 -13.06 31.67
CA GLY A 260 -1.55 -13.15 32.22
C GLY A 260 -1.25 -14.49 32.92
N LYS A 261 -0.22 -14.52 33.77
CA LYS A 261 0.23 -15.79 34.39
C LYS A 261 -0.76 -16.25 35.46
N ILE A 262 -0.81 -17.56 35.68
CA ILE A 262 -1.55 -18.18 36.79
C ILE A 262 -0.55 -18.73 37.82
N ASP A 263 -0.60 -18.20 39.03
CA ASP A 263 0.11 -18.70 40.21
C ASP A 263 -0.80 -19.67 41.00
N PHE A 264 -0.84 -20.93 40.57
CA PHE A 264 -1.72 -21.96 41.17
C PHE A 264 -1.49 -22.18 42.66
N GLU A 265 -0.29 -21.92 43.18
CA GLU A 265 -0.03 -22.04 44.62
C GLU A 265 -0.70 -20.90 45.38
N SER A 266 -0.63 -19.66 44.87
CA SER A 266 -1.39 -18.54 45.45
C SER A 266 -2.89 -18.78 45.36
N VAL A 267 -3.39 -19.32 44.24
CA VAL A 267 -4.80 -19.70 44.05
C VAL A 267 -5.25 -20.67 45.14
N LYS A 268 -4.51 -21.77 45.37
CA LYS A 268 -4.85 -22.75 46.42
C LYS A 268 -4.91 -22.13 47.81
N ILE A 269 -3.96 -21.25 48.14
CA ILE A 269 -3.95 -20.54 49.44
C ILE A 269 -5.19 -19.66 49.60
N TRP A 270 -5.60 -18.97 48.54
CA TRP A 270 -6.82 -18.14 48.55
C TRP A 270 -8.07 -18.97 48.81
N TYR A 271 -8.34 -20.00 48.00
CA TYR A 271 -9.58 -20.78 48.18
C TYR A 271 -9.58 -21.61 49.47
N ALA A 272 -8.43 -22.08 49.96
CA ALA A 272 -8.34 -22.70 51.28
C ALA A 272 -8.66 -21.71 52.41
N LEU A 273 -8.27 -20.44 52.26
CA LEU A 273 -8.64 -19.38 53.19
C LEU A 273 -10.15 -19.12 53.18
N LEU A 274 -10.77 -19.01 51.99
CA LEU A 274 -12.22 -18.80 51.86
C LEU A 274 -12.99 -19.93 52.55
N ASP A 275 -12.57 -21.18 52.35
CA ASP A 275 -13.18 -22.35 52.98
C ASP A 275 -13.02 -22.34 54.50
N SER A 276 -11.85 -21.94 55.02
CA SER A 276 -11.62 -21.84 56.47
C SER A 276 -12.43 -20.74 57.17
N LEU A 277 -12.85 -19.73 56.41
CA LEU A 277 -13.65 -18.60 56.88
C LEU A 277 -15.14 -18.74 56.53
N HIS A 278 -15.54 -19.86 55.91
CA HIS A 278 -16.91 -20.12 55.41
C HIS A 278 -17.44 -19.02 54.46
N LEU A 279 -16.58 -18.43 53.63
CA LEU A 279 -16.95 -17.33 52.74
C LEU A 279 -17.50 -17.86 51.41
N SER A 280 -18.64 -17.31 51.01
CA SER A 280 -19.22 -17.55 49.69
C SER A 280 -18.44 -16.82 48.60
N TYR A 281 -18.35 -17.41 47.39
CA TYR A 281 -17.59 -16.82 46.29
C TYR A 281 -18.14 -17.10 44.90
N THR A 282 -17.77 -16.23 43.95
CA THR A 282 -17.87 -16.54 42.51
C THR A 282 -16.53 -16.43 41.79
N ILE A 283 -16.39 -17.12 40.66
CA ILE A 283 -15.16 -17.12 39.84
C ILE A 283 -15.44 -16.46 38.47
N TRP A 284 -14.61 -15.49 38.09
CA TRP A 284 -14.62 -14.79 36.81
C TRP A 284 -13.77 -15.55 35.76
N SER A 285 -14.25 -15.86 34.55
CA SER A 285 -15.63 -15.69 34.04
C SER A 285 -16.08 -16.77 33.06
N LEU A 286 -17.39 -17.00 32.99
CA LEU A 286 -18.04 -17.82 31.97
C LEU A 286 -18.12 -17.08 30.63
N SER A 287 -17.03 -17.15 29.86
CA SER A 287 -16.89 -16.63 28.49
C SER A 287 -15.83 -17.41 27.71
N ASN A 288 -15.74 -17.18 26.39
CA ASN A 288 -14.65 -17.61 25.51
C ASN A 288 -13.81 -16.42 25.03
N LYS A 289 -13.69 -15.37 25.85
CA LYS A 289 -12.80 -14.25 25.55
C LYS A 289 -11.37 -14.77 25.46
N GLU A 290 -10.57 -14.21 24.55
CA GLU A 290 -9.15 -14.62 24.38
C GLU A 290 -8.27 -14.09 25.53
N GLU A 291 -8.49 -14.58 26.76
CA GLU A 291 -7.79 -14.20 27.98
C GLU A 291 -7.74 -15.35 29.00
N GLU A 292 -6.78 -15.32 29.92
CA GLU A 292 -6.54 -16.44 30.87
C GLU A 292 -7.62 -16.60 31.96
N SER A 293 -8.43 -15.57 32.26
CA SER A 293 -9.55 -15.69 33.21
C SER A 293 -10.81 -16.36 32.63
N ALA A 294 -10.94 -16.42 31.30
CA ALA A 294 -12.08 -17.04 30.64
C ALA A 294 -12.15 -18.53 30.96
N MET A 295 -13.32 -19.07 31.32
CA MET A 295 -13.49 -20.49 31.63
C MET A 295 -13.53 -21.37 30.39
N VAL A 296 -13.94 -20.83 29.24
CA VAL A 296 -14.07 -21.55 27.96
C VAL A 296 -12.94 -21.11 27.03
N LYS A 297 -12.36 -22.04 26.27
CA LYS A 297 -11.31 -21.73 25.29
C LYS A 297 -11.85 -20.83 24.17
N ASP A 298 -11.01 -19.92 23.68
CA ASP A 298 -11.36 -18.94 22.64
C ASP A 298 -11.75 -19.56 21.30
N ASP A 299 -11.26 -20.77 21.02
CA ASP A 299 -11.55 -21.55 19.82
C ASP A 299 -12.64 -22.62 20.01
N SER A 300 -13.22 -22.77 21.21
CA SER A 300 -14.29 -23.74 21.43
C SER A 300 -15.61 -23.25 20.81
N PRO A 301 -16.29 -24.09 20.00
CA PRO A 301 -17.62 -23.79 19.48
C PRO A 301 -18.75 -24.15 20.47
N ALA A 302 -18.43 -24.65 21.66
CA ALA A 302 -19.42 -25.16 22.61
C ALA A 302 -20.07 -24.01 23.40
N GLU A 303 -21.41 -23.94 23.33
CA GLU A 303 -22.22 -22.94 24.04
C GLU A 303 -23.20 -23.57 25.03
N GLU A 304 -23.78 -24.73 24.70
CA GLU A 304 -24.84 -25.36 25.50
C GLU A 304 -24.38 -26.44 26.47
N PHE A 305 -23.23 -27.08 26.19
CA PHE A 305 -22.68 -28.18 26.99
C PHE A 305 -21.16 -28.15 26.92
N LEU A 306 -20.50 -28.03 28.06
CA LEU A 306 -19.04 -27.89 28.15
C LEU A 306 -18.40 -29.20 28.62
N THR A 307 -17.43 -29.69 27.86
CA THR A 307 -16.55 -30.81 28.25
C THR A 307 -15.22 -30.29 28.79
N ASP A 308 -14.41 -31.15 29.41
CA ASP A 308 -13.07 -30.73 29.89
C ASP A 308 -12.15 -30.25 28.75
N GLU A 309 -12.41 -30.68 27.51
CA GLU A 309 -11.69 -30.22 26.32
C GLU A 309 -12.04 -28.79 25.93
N ASP A 310 -13.24 -28.31 26.29
CA ASP A 310 -13.70 -26.95 26.00
C ASP A 310 -13.18 -25.93 27.02
N LEU A 311 -12.71 -26.40 28.17
CA LEU A 311 -12.35 -25.53 29.30
C LEU A 311 -10.88 -25.10 29.25
N THR A 312 -10.64 -23.85 29.62
CA THR A 312 -9.31 -23.36 29.97
C THR A 312 -8.85 -23.97 31.29
N LEU A 313 -7.60 -23.70 31.69
CA LEU A 313 -7.12 -24.11 33.01
C LEU A 313 -7.90 -23.43 34.15
N SER A 314 -8.34 -22.19 33.95
CA SER A 314 -9.22 -21.48 34.88
C SER A 314 -10.59 -22.17 34.97
N GLY A 315 -11.16 -22.59 33.83
CA GLY A 315 -12.43 -23.35 33.80
C GLY A 315 -12.34 -24.72 34.46
N GLN A 316 -11.25 -25.46 34.21
CA GLN A 316 -11.03 -26.77 34.84
C GLN A 316 -10.85 -26.65 36.36
N PHE A 317 -10.10 -25.64 36.81
CA PHE A 317 -9.92 -25.38 38.23
C PHE A 317 -11.24 -25.00 38.91
N ALA A 318 -12.01 -24.08 38.31
CA ALA A 318 -13.32 -23.68 38.80
C ALA A 318 -14.27 -24.87 38.92
N LYS A 319 -14.38 -25.70 37.88
CA LYS A 319 -15.18 -26.93 37.87
C LYS A 319 -14.80 -27.87 39.04
N HIS A 320 -13.51 -28.11 39.25
CA HIS A 320 -13.04 -28.99 40.33
C HIS A 320 -13.38 -28.47 41.72
N ILE A 321 -13.23 -27.16 41.94
CA ILE A 321 -13.57 -26.52 43.20
C ILE A 321 -15.08 -26.59 43.47
N PHE A 322 -15.92 -26.32 42.46
CA PHE A 322 -17.38 -26.38 42.63
C PHE A 322 -17.88 -27.81 42.91
N GLN A 323 -17.23 -28.83 42.34
CA GLN A 323 -17.50 -30.23 42.64
C GLN A 323 -17.08 -30.66 44.05
N GLY A 324 -16.42 -29.78 44.82
CA GLY A 324 -15.98 -30.07 46.18
C GLY A 324 -14.75 -30.97 46.27
N LYS A 325 -13.92 -31.02 45.21
CA LYS A 325 -12.63 -31.70 45.27
C LYS A 325 -11.71 -30.98 46.26
N ASP A 326 -10.85 -31.74 46.95
CA ASP A 326 -9.85 -31.15 47.85
C ASP A 326 -8.90 -30.25 47.05
N ILE A 327 -8.78 -28.99 47.46
CA ILE A 327 -7.95 -27.97 46.83
C ILE A 327 -6.48 -28.40 46.75
N ALA A 328 -6.00 -29.17 47.73
CA ALA A 328 -4.64 -29.70 47.75
C ALA A 328 -4.39 -30.78 46.68
N GLU A 329 -5.44 -31.49 46.25
CA GLU A 329 -5.38 -32.58 45.27
C GLU A 329 -5.56 -32.09 43.83
N ILE A 330 -5.97 -30.83 43.61
CA ILE A 330 -6.11 -30.25 42.28
C ILE A 330 -4.71 -29.98 41.69
N SER A 331 -4.28 -30.88 40.81
CA SER A 331 -3.03 -30.75 40.06
C SER A 331 -3.30 -30.43 38.59
N LEU A 332 -3.06 -29.18 38.21
CA LEU A 332 -3.16 -28.71 36.83
C LEU A 332 -1.77 -28.33 36.32
N VAL A 333 -1.41 -28.79 35.11
CA VAL A 333 -0.13 -28.45 34.49
C VAL A 333 -0.28 -27.13 33.74
N TYR A 334 0.17 -26.04 34.36
CA TYR A 334 0.27 -24.74 33.69
C TYR A 334 1.51 -24.70 32.82
N THR A 335 1.33 -24.56 31.50
CA THR A 335 2.41 -24.13 30.61
C THR A 335 2.22 -22.64 30.39
N PRO A 336 3.09 -21.76 30.93
CA PRO A 336 2.92 -20.33 30.78
C PRO A 336 2.84 -19.97 29.31
N ALA A 337 1.83 -19.17 28.94
CA ALA A 337 1.88 -18.45 27.68
C ALA A 337 3.24 -17.73 27.63
N THR A 338 3.96 -17.83 26.50
CA THR A 338 5.24 -17.14 26.38
C THR A 338 5.03 -15.66 26.65
N ASP A 339 5.98 -15.00 27.32
CA ASP A 339 5.90 -13.55 27.57
C ASP A 339 5.62 -12.79 26.26
N PHE A 340 6.09 -13.32 25.12
CA PHE A 340 5.76 -12.81 23.79
C PHE A 340 4.28 -12.95 23.41
N LYS A 341 3.60 -14.08 23.68
CA LYS A 341 2.17 -14.25 23.41
C LYS A 341 1.33 -13.29 24.26
N ILE A 342 1.73 -13.10 25.52
CA ILE A 342 1.11 -12.14 26.45
C ILE A 342 1.33 -10.70 25.95
N ILE A 343 2.56 -10.33 25.57
CA ILE A 343 2.86 -9.01 25.00
C ILE A 343 2.16 -8.80 23.66
N ALA A 344 2.04 -9.82 22.81
CA ALA A 344 1.36 -9.72 21.53
C ALA A 344 -0.14 -9.44 21.69
N ARG A 345 -0.78 -10.00 22.73
CA ARG A 345 -2.18 -9.74 23.09
C ARG A 345 -2.36 -8.38 23.77
N SER A 346 -1.54 -8.08 24.78
CA SER A 346 -1.70 -6.91 25.66
C SER A 346 -1.02 -5.62 25.16
N ARG A 347 0.12 -5.74 24.45
CA ARG A 347 0.97 -4.62 23.99
C ARG A 347 1.60 -4.90 22.62
N PRO A 348 0.78 -5.06 21.56
CA PRO A 348 1.23 -5.54 20.25
C PRO A 348 2.37 -4.69 19.65
N TYR A 349 2.38 -3.39 19.89
CA TYR A 349 3.43 -2.48 19.41
C TYR A 349 4.84 -2.81 19.98
N ILE A 350 4.93 -3.31 21.21
CA ILE A 350 6.20 -3.70 21.83
C ILE A 350 6.72 -5.00 21.21
N ALA A 351 5.83 -5.99 21.00
CA ALA A 351 6.18 -7.23 20.31
C ALA A 351 6.76 -6.93 18.91
N TRP A 352 6.20 -5.94 18.22
CA TRP A 352 6.68 -5.51 16.92
C TRP A 352 8.04 -4.83 16.95
N CYS A 353 8.36 -4.02 17.96
CA CYS A 353 9.70 -3.47 18.14
C CYS A 353 10.76 -4.57 18.31
N ILE A 354 10.43 -5.62 19.06
CA ILE A 354 11.31 -6.78 19.27
C ILE A 354 11.54 -7.54 17.96
N PHE A 355 10.52 -7.67 17.10
CA PHE A 355 10.65 -8.31 15.79
C PHE A 355 11.39 -7.43 14.76
N ALA A 356 11.16 -6.12 14.78
CA ALA A 356 11.73 -5.18 13.81
C ALA A 356 13.25 -4.98 13.98
N ALA A 357 13.76 -5.04 15.21
CA ALA A 357 15.17 -4.79 15.49
C ALA A 357 16.12 -5.82 14.82
N PRO A 358 15.90 -7.16 14.92
CA PRO A 358 16.70 -8.13 14.18
C PRO A 358 16.65 -7.94 12.66
N VAL A 359 15.48 -7.63 12.11
CA VAL A 359 15.30 -7.37 10.67
C VAL A 359 16.10 -6.15 10.23
N PHE A 360 16.06 -5.07 11.01
CA PHE A 360 16.85 -3.87 10.77
C PHE A 360 18.35 -4.18 10.80
N VAL A 361 18.82 -4.85 11.85
CA VAL A 361 20.24 -5.20 12.03
C VAL A 361 20.72 -6.08 10.87
N LEU A 362 19.95 -7.10 10.48
CA LEU A 362 20.30 -7.97 9.35
C LEU A 362 20.39 -7.18 8.05
N LEU A 363 19.39 -6.34 7.73
CA LEU A 363 19.42 -5.50 6.54
C LEU A 363 20.58 -4.51 6.56
N PHE A 364 20.88 -3.92 7.72
CA PHE A 364 22.00 -3.02 7.90
C PHE A 364 23.34 -3.74 7.67
N ILE A 365 23.52 -4.96 8.20
CA ILE A 365 24.70 -5.79 7.94
C ILE A 365 24.81 -6.10 6.45
N ILE A 366 23.73 -6.52 5.79
CA ILE A 366 23.72 -6.80 4.34
C ILE A 366 24.14 -5.56 3.57
N PHE A 367 23.54 -4.40 3.88
CA PHE A 367 23.86 -3.12 3.25
C PHE A 367 25.34 -2.73 3.48
N ALA A 368 25.85 -2.83 4.71
CA ALA A 368 27.23 -2.54 5.07
C ALA A 368 28.21 -3.48 4.35
N VAL A 369 27.94 -4.80 4.33
CA VAL A 369 28.75 -5.80 3.62
C VAL A 369 28.74 -5.54 2.12
N GLN A 370 27.61 -5.17 1.53
CA GLN A 370 27.54 -4.78 0.11
C GLN A 370 28.42 -3.55 -0.18
N LYS A 371 28.38 -2.53 0.68
CA LYS A 371 29.24 -1.34 0.56
C LYS A 371 30.72 -1.70 0.69
N ILE A 372 31.08 -2.57 1.64
CA ILE A 372 32.46 -3.04 1.85
C ILE A 372 32.94 -3.89 0.67
N LYS A 373 32.16 -4.87 0.19
CA LYS A 373 32.49 -5.69 -0.99
C LYS A 373 32.72 -4.83 -2.24
N LYS A 374 31.92 -3.78 -2.43
CA LYS A 374 32.08 -2.84 -3.56
C LYS A 374 33.39 -2.06 -3.48
N ARG A 375 33.86 -1.71 -2.27
CA ARG A 375 35.18 -1.09 -2.07
C ARG A 375 36.34 -2.07 -2.29
N LEU A 376 36.13 -3.36 -2.09
CA LEU A 376 37.21 -4.36 -2.06
C LEU A 376 37.43 -5.18 -3.35
N LYS A 377 36.55 -5.16 -4.36
CA LYS A 377 36.78 -5.91 -5.62
C LYS A 377 36.13 -5.24 -6.85
N GLN A 378 36.95 -4.62 -7.71
CA GLN A 378 36.63 -4.44 -9.14
C GLN A 378 37.76 -4.99 -10.01
N LYS A 379 37.88 -6.33 -10.09
CA LYS A 379 38.85 -6.98 -11.00
C LYS A 379 38.36 -7.07 -12.45
N HIS A 380 37.08 -6.84 -12.74
CA HIS A 380 36.47 -7.07 -14.06
C HIS A 380 35.63 -5.87 -14.49
N ILE A 381 35.86 -5.38 -15.70
CA ILE A 381 35.04 -4.36 -16.37
C ILE A 381 33.78 -5.03 -16.93
N ARG A 382 32.61 -4.52 -16.54
CA ARG A 382 31.30 -5.05 -16.94
C ARG A 382 30.32 -3.98 -17.38
N THR A 383 30.56 -2.72 -17.04
CA THR A 383 29.69 -1.59 -17.36
C THR A 383 30.53 -0.46 -17.94
N TYR A 384 29.88 0.46 -18.64
CA TYR A 384 30.55 1.67 -19.14
C TYR A 384 31.15 2.51 -17.99
N ASP A 385 30.45 2.63 -16.87
CA ASP A 385 30.96 3.32 -15.66
C ASP A 385 32.30 2.75 -15.16
N GLN A 386 32.49 1.43 -15.28
CA GLN A 386 33.74 0.77 -14.89
C GLN A 386 34.83 0.96 -15.93
N LEU A 387 34.47 1.05 -17.21
CA LEU A 387 35.41 1.34 -18.29
C LEU A 387 36.01 2.74 -18.13
N LEU A 388 35.16 3.73 -17.80
CA LEU A 388 35.57 5.13 -17.57
C LEU A 388 36.58 5.31 -16.42
N GLN A 389 36.68 4.36 -15.48
CA GLN A 389 37.68 4.41 -14.40
C GLN A 389 39.12 4.27 -14.90
N TYR A 390 39.30 3.74 -16.11
CA TYR A 390 40.60 3.57 -16.75
C TYR A 390 40.91 4.72 -17.72
N SER A 391 40.06 5.75 -17.79
CA SER A 391 40.35 6.95 -18.57
C SER A 391 41.34 7.84 -17.82
N ASN A 392 42.40 8.28 -18.51
CA ASN A 392 43.41 9.20 -17.97
C ASN A 392 42.96 10.67 -18.01
N ARG A 393 41.73 10.96 -18.43
CA ARG A 393 41.20 12.31 -18.57
C ARG A 393 40.76 12.90 -17.24
N GLU A 394 40.96 14.20 -17.07
CA GLU A 394 40.59 14.90 -15.85
C GLU A 394 39.09 14.85 -15.56
N GLU A 395 38.25 15.00 -16.58
CA GLU A 395 36.79 14.93 -16.47
C GLU A 395 36.30 13.56 -15.95
N ALA A 396 36.91 12.48 -16.42
CA ALA A 396 36.65 11.14 -15.93
C ALA A 396 37.10 10.98 -14.47
N GLY A 397 38.25 11.57 -14.10
CA GLY A 397 38.72 11.64 -12.72
C GLY A 397 37.72 12.36 -11.79
N ARG A 398 37.18 13.50 -12.21
CA ARG A 398 36.15 14.25 -11.47
C ARG A 398 34.82 13.49 -11.38
N PHE A 399 34.42 12.78 -12.43
CA PHE A 399 33.25 11.88 -12.42
C PHE A 399 33.40 10.75 -11.39
N ASN A 400 34.61 10.18 -11.29
CA ASN A 400 34.89 9.06 -10.39
C ASN A 400 35.01 9.46 -8.91
N SER A 401 35.30 10.74 -8.61
CA SER A 401 35.60 11.21 -7.25
C SER A 401 34.39 11.68 -6.42
N ARG A 402 33.17 11.79 -6.98
CA ARG A 402 31.98 12.33 -6.28
C ARG A 402 31.36 11.34 -5.25
N PRO A 403 31.45 11.59 -3.91
CA PRO A 403 30.91 10.67 -2.90
C PRO A 403 29.62 11.15 -2.20
N GLY A 404 29.27 12.45 -2.26
CA GLY A 404 28.35 13.08 -1.31
C GLY A 404 26.84 12.88 -1.55
N GLN A 405 26.36 12.94 -2.80
CA GLN A 405 24.92 12.82 -3.10
C GLN A 405 24.37 11.39 -2.97
N VAL A 406 25.24 10.39 -2.93
CA VAL A 406 24.87 8.97 -2.91
C VAL A 406 24.34 8.54 -1.53
N ILE A 407 24.85 9.14 -0.43
CA ILE A 407 24.57 8.70 0.94
C ILE A 407 23.11 8.96 1.35
N PHE A 408 22.56 10.14 1.04
CA PHE A 408 21.18 10.48 1.41
C PHE A 408 20.17 9.61 0.65
N GLY A 409 20.38 9.40 -0.66
CA GLY A 409 19.54 8.52 -1.46
C GLY A 409 19.60 7.07 -0.97
N ASP A 410 20.80 6.58 -0.66
CA ASP A 410 20.98 5.24 -0.09
C ASP A 410 20.22 5.08 1.23
N LEU A 411 20.29 6.08 2.12
CA LEU A 411 19.60 6.05 3.40
C LEU A 411 18.08 6.05 3.22
N LEU A 412 17.55 6.92 2.35
CA LEU A 412 16.12 6.98 2.07
C LEU A 412 15.58 5.65 1.55
N LEU A 413 16.33 4.98 0.66
CA LEU A 413 15.93 3.68 0.12
C LEU A 413 16.10 2.54 1.09
N PHE A 414 17.14 2.57 1.93
CA PHE A 414 17.28 1.65 3.03
C PHE A 414 16.08 1.75 3.99
N LEU A 415 15.70 2.98 4.38
CA LEU A 415 14.53 3.23 5.24
C LEU A 415 13.22 2.79 4.57
N SER A 416 13.05 3.09 3.27
CA SER A 416 11.87 2.67 2.50
C SER A 416 11.77 1.15 2.40
N ALA A 417 12.89 0.47 2.13
CA ALA A 417 12.94 -0.99 2.07
C ALA A 417 12.67 -1.63 3.44
N PHE A 418 13.27 -1.07 4.50
CA PHE A 418 13.03 -1.51 5.88
C PHE A 418 11.54 -1.37 6.24
N ALA A 419 10.94 -0.20 6.06
CA ALA A 419 9.52 0.02 6.35
C ALA A 419 8.60 -0.91 5.54
N THR A 420 8.94 -1.18 4.27
CA THR A 420 8.18 -2.14 3.44
C THR A 420 8.31 -3.56 3.93
N LEU A 421 9.50 -3.99 4.37
CA LEU A 421 9.69 -5.33 4.90
C LEU A 421 8.95 -5.53 6.23
N ILE A 422 8.97 -4.52 7.11
CA ILE A 422 8.18 -4.52 8.34
C ILE A 422 6.68 -4.65 8.02
N TYR A 423 6.18 -3.87 7.07
CA TYR A 423 4.81 -3.99 6.58
C TYR A 423 4.51 -5.41 6.06
N LEU A 424 5.36 -5.99 5.22
CA LEU A 424 5.15 -7.34 4.68
C LEU A 424 5.21 -8.43 5.75
N CYS A 425 6.08 -8.31 6.74
CA CYS A 425 6.14 -9.24 7.88
C CYS A 425 4.84 -9.19 8.69
N TRP A 426 4.33 -7.98 8.98
CA TRP A 426 3.03 -7.80 9.61
C TRP A 426 1.89 -8.34 8.74
N ARG A 427 1.94 -8.12 7.42
CA ARG A 427 0.96 -8.65 6.48
C ARG A 427 0.84 -10.18 6.56
N VAL A 428 1.98 -10.87 6.55
CA VAL A 428 2.05 -12.35 6.59
C VAL A 428 1.56 -12.91 7.93
N THR A 429 1.82 -12.23 9.04
CA THR A 429 1.63 -12.81 10.38
C THR A 429 0.30 -12.46 11.03
N CYS A 430 -0.24 -11.24 10.80
CA CYS A 430 -1.38 -10.74 11.57
C CYS A 430 -2.60 -10.40 10.73
N SER A 431 -2.43 -10.11 9.43
CA SER A 431 -3.51 -9.54 8.63
C SER A 431 -4.31 -10.53 7.78
N ILE A 432 -3.94 -11.81 7.79
CA ILE A 432 -4.62 -12.86 7.03
C ILE A 432 -5.94 -13.25 7.73
N PRO A 433 -7.09 -13.15 7.05
CA PRO A 433 -8.42 -13.30 7.65
C PRO A 433 -8.86 -14.77 7.74
N TYR A 434 -8.13 -15.61 8.48
CA TYR A 434 -8.40 -17.07 8.56
C TYR A 434 -9.84 -17.41 9.01
N ALA A 435 -10.43 -16.59 9.89
CA ALA A 435 -11.78 -16.81 10.43
C ALA A 435 -12.91 -16.59 9.40
N TYR A 436 -12.64 -15.96 8.25
CA TYR A 436 -13.68 -15.52 7.30
C TYR A 436 -13.80 -16.44 6.06
N GLY A 437 -13.27 -17.66 6.14
CA GLY A 437 -13.38 -18.68 5.11
C GLY A 437 -12.33 -18.61 3.99
N TRP A 438 -12.30 -19.65 3.16
CA TRP A 438 -11.21 -19.86 2.19
C TRP A 438 -11.15 -18.80 1.07
N ILE A 439 -12.27 -18.18 0.69
CA ILE A 439 -12.30 -17.11 -0.33
C ILE A 439 -11.58 -15.85 0.19
N ALA A 440 -11.82 -15.48 1.45
CA ALA A 440 -11.16 -14.36 2.10
C ALA A 440 -9.64 -14.58 2.18
N VAL A 441 -9.23 -15.79 2.58
CA VAL A 441 -7.83 -16.20 2.64
C VAL A 441 -7.19 -16.18 1.25
N ALA A 442 -7.84 -16.76 0.24
CA ALA A 442 -7.33 -16.77 -1.13
C ALA A 442 -7.16 -15.34 -1.70
N GLY A 443 -8.15 -14.47 -1.50
CA GLY A 443 -8.06 -13.07 -1.89
C GLY A 443 -6.91 -12.33 -1.19
N SER A 444 -6.70 -12.60 0.11
CA SER A 444 -5.60 -12.04 0.90
C SER A 444 -4.23 -12.47 0.38
N ILE A 445 -4.08 -13.77 0.05
CA ILE A 445 -2.85 -14.33 -0.53
C ILE A 445 -2.55 -13.71 -1.89
N VAL A 446 -3.56 -13.56 -2.76
CA VAL A 446 -3.37 -12.93 -4.08
C VAL A 446 -2.89 -11.48 -3.93
N LEU A 447 -3.50 -10.71 -3.02
CA LEU A 447 -3.06 -9.35 -2.72
C LEU A 447 -1.62 -9.34 -2.20
N LEU A 448 -1.30 -10.20 -1.22
CA LEU A 448 0.04 -10.30 -0.64
C LEU A 448 1.11 -10.65 -1.68
N VAL A 449 0.81 -11.59 -2.60
CA VAL A 449 1.73 -11.96 -3.68
C VAL A 449 2.04 -10.75 -4.58
N VAL A 450 1.02 -9.97 -4.94
CA VAL A 450 1.19 -8.75 -5.73
C VAL A 450 2.02 -7.70 -4.97
N GLU A 451 1.80 -7.54 -3.67
CA GLU A 451 2.58 -6.64 -2.81
C GLU A 451 4.06 -7.05 -2.72
N ILE A 452 4.35 -8.35 -2.58
CA ILE A 452 5.72 -8.89 -2.59
C ILE A 452 6.40 -8.64 -3.95
N PHE A 453 5.70 -8.89 -5.06
CA PHE A 453 6.23 -8.58 -6.39
C PHE A 453 6.53 -7.09 -6.55
N GLY A 454 5.63 -6.21 -6.11
CA GLY A 454 5.82 -4.76 -6.12
C GLY A 454 7.04 -4.32 -5.30
N PHE A 455 7.26 -4.96 -4.14
CA PHE A 455 8.44 -4.72 -3.32
C PHE A 455 9.74 -5.12 -4.03
N VAL A 456 9.79 -6.30 -4.64
CA VAL A 456 10.98 -6.78 -5.38
C VAL A 456 11.30 -5.86 -6.56
N GLU A 457 10.29 -5.45 -7.33
CA GLU A 457 10.43 -4.50 -8.44
C GLU A 457 10.97 -3.14 -7.94
N SER A 458 10.39 -2.61 -6.87
CA SER A 458 10.84 -1.36 -6.23
C SER A 458 12.30 -1.44 -5.82
N LEU A 459 12.75 -2.55 -5.22
CA LEU A 459 14.17 -2.74 -4.85
C LEU A 459 15.09 -2.72 -6.07
N ILE A 460 14.75 -3.46 -7.13
CA ILE A 460 15.58 -3.52 -8.34
C ILE A 460 15.65 -2.14 -8.99
N HIS A 461 14.50 -1.51 -9.18
CA HIS A 461 14.35 -0.19 -9.79
C HIS A 461 15.13 0.90 -9.04
N ASN A 462 14.89 1.02 -7.74
CA ASN A 462 15.54 2.03 -6.91
C ASN A 462 17.07 1.82 -6.82
N SER A 463 17.52 0.56 -6.81
CA SER A 463 18.97 0.25 -6.80
C SER A 463 19.70 0.68 -8.08
N ALA A 464 19.00 0.72 -9.22
CA ALA A 464 19.54 1.21 -10.49
C ALA A 464 19.56 2.75 -10.49
N ILE A 465 18.46 3.39 -10.10
CA ILE A 465 18.34 4.85 -10.10
C ILE A 465 19.32 5.53 -9.15
N LEU A 466 19.65 4.93 -8.00
CA LEU A 466 20.71 5.45 -7.12
C LEU A 466 22.08 5.59 -7.80
N LYS A 467 22.28 4.86 -8.88
CA LYS A 467 23.51 4.87 -9.66
C LYS A 467 23.36 5.71 -10.94
N LEU A 468 22.23 6.39 -11.14
CA LEU A 468 22.07 7.36 -12.21
C LEU A 468 23.15 8.43 -12.06
N ARG A 469 23.85 8.68 -13.16
CA ARG A 469 24.93 9.66 -13.26
C ARG A 469 24.87 10.31 -14.63
N GLU A 470 25.27 11.57 -14.69
CA GLU A 470 25.52 12.25 -15.96
C GLU A 470 26.95 11.96 -16.40
N HIS A 471 27.10 11.32 -17.55
CA HIS A 471 28.41 11.01 -18.13
C HIS A 471 28.98 12.26 -18.82
N PRO A 472 30.25 12.64 -18.56
CA PRO A 472 30.87 13.78 -19.22
C PRO A 472 31.10 13.47 -20.70
N LEU A 473 30.83 14.44 -21.58
CA LEU A 473 31.08 14.33 -23.02
C LEU A 473 32.60 14.37 -23.29
N PRO A 474 33.20 13.33 -23.91
CA PRO A 474 34.62 13.35 -24.22
C PRO A 474 34.95 14.37 -25.31
N HIS A 475 36.04 15.11 -25.15
CA HIS A 475 36.64 15.90 -26.23
C HIS A 475 37.44 15.01 -27.19
N ILE A 476 37.23 15.11 -28.50
CA ILE A 476 38.06 14.45 -29.51
C ILE A 476 38.41 15.47 -30.60
N GLU A 477 39.57 15.32 -31.24
CA GLU A 477 39.97 16.23 -32.31
C GLU A 477 39.12 15.99 -33.56
N ASP A 478 38.89 17.04 -34.35
CA ASP A 478 38.05 16.97 -35.56
C ASP A 478 38.49 15.88 -36.55
N ALA A 479 39.80 15.61 -36.62
CA ALA A 479 40.36 14.57 -37.49
C ALA A 479 40.01 13.13 -37.05
N ASP A 480 39.72 12.93 -35.76
CA ASP A 480 39.45 11.62 -35.17
C ASP A 480 37.99 11.16 -35.37
N PHE A 481 37.13 12.02 -35.93
CA PHE A 481 35.75 11.68 -36.20
C PHE A 481 35.66 10.65 -37.35
N PRO A 482 35.05 9.47 -37.10
CA PRO A 482 34.96 8.34 -38.04
C PRO A 482 33.83 8.48 -39.08
N ASP A 483 33.79 7.58 -40.06
CA ASP A 483 32.61 7.41 -40.91
C ASP A 483 31.38 6.93 -40.11
N VAL A 484 30.20 7.41 -40.50
CA VAL A 484 28.92 7.09 -39.86
C VAL A 484 27.84 6.85 -40.93
N ASP A 485 27.18 5.69 -40.85
CA ASP A 485 25.98 5.41 -41.65
C ASP A 485 24.73 5.81 -40.86
N VAL A 486 23.81 6.54 -41.48
CA VAL A 486 22.52 6.95 -40.88
C VAL A 486 21.39 6.26 -41.61
N PHE A 487 20.75 5.29 -40.97
CA PHE A 487 19.64 4.52 -41.52
C PHE A 487 18.30 5.07 -41.04
N VAL A 488 17.49 5.54 -41.99
CA VAL A 488 16.10 5.96 -41.77
C VAL A 488 15.18 4.91 -42.37
N SER A 489 14.52 4.11 -41.54
CA SER A 489 13.65 3.02 -42.00
C SER A 489 12.21 3.49 -42.20
N THR A 490 11.58 3.08 -43.31
CA THR A 490 10.18 3.42 -43.61
C THR A 490 9.41 2.25 -44.25
N TYR A 491 8.09 2.25 -44.06
CA TYR A 491 7.17 1.27 -44.60
C TYR A 491 5.93 1.92 -45.25
N ASN A 492 5.20 2.77 -44.53
CA ASN A 492 3.96 3.41 -45.00
C ASN A 492 3.85 4.89 -44.64
N GLU A 493 4.91 5.49 -44.12
CA GLU A 493 4.92 6.89 -43.70
C GLU A 493 4.88 7.84 -44.91
N PRO A 494 4.16 8.98 -44.81
CA PRO A 494 4.01 9.91 -45.93
C PRO A 494 5.30 10.70 -46.20
N THR A 495 5.46 11.15 -47.46
CA THR A 495 6.63 11.90 -47.94
C THR A 495 6.95 13.13 -47.09
N GLU A 496 5.93 13.90 -46.69
CA GLU A 496 6.11 15.10 -45.87
C GLU A 496 6.65 14.81 -44.47
N LEU A 497 6.34 13.64 -43.89
CA LEU A 497 6.87 13.24 -42.58
C LEU A 497 8.35 12.85 -42.72
N LEU A 498 8.66 12.05 -43.73
CA LEU A 498 10.02 11.61 -44.02
C LEU A 498 10.95 12.76 -44.41
N ARG A 499 10.47 13.74 -45.18
CA ARG A 499 11.25 14.94 -45.53
C ARG A 499 11.80 15.60 -44.28
N LYS A 500 10.99 15.78 -43.23
CA LYS A 500 11.42 16.41 -41.96
C LYS A 500 12.57 15.64 -41.31
N THR A 501 12.46 14.32 -41.26
CA THR A 501 13.49 13.45 -40.68
C THR A 501 14.78 13.47 -41.50
N LEU A 502 14.70 13.38 -42.82
CA LEU A 502 15.87 13.41 -43.73
C LEU A 502 16.56 14.78 -43.72
N VAL A 503 15.79 15.87 -43.71
CA VAL A 503 16.29 17.24 -43.55
C VAL A 503 17.03 17.37 -42.23
N GLY A 504 16.47 16.85 -41.12
CA GLY A 504 17.18 16.80 -39.84
C GLY A 504 18.49 16.04 -39.90
N CYS A 505 18.51 14.89 -40.58
CA CYS A 505 19.73 14.10 -40.75
C CYS A 505 20.82 14.90 -41.50
N LYS A 506 20.46 15.61 -42.57
CA LYS A 506 21.38 16.44 -43.37
C LYS A 506 21.99 17.59 -42.57
N HIS A 507 21.23 18.14 -41.63
CA HIS A 507 21.65 19.26 -40.77
C HIS A 507 22.45 18.83 -39.53
N MET A 508 22.70 17.53 -39.31
CA MET A 508 23.55 17.08 -38.19
C MET A 508 24.99 17.57 -38.35
N ASP A 509 25.48 18.36 -37.42
CA ASP A 509 26.86 18.86 -37.39
C ASP A 509 27.85 17.70 -37.32
N TYR A 510 28.89 17.80 -38.15
CA TYR A 510 30.00 16.88 -38.18
C TYR A 510 31.21 17.60 -38.77
N PRO A 511 32.44 17.41 -38.25
CA PRO A 511 33.61 18.15 -38.74
C PRO A 511 33.87 17.94 -40.23
N ASP A 512 33.71 16.71 -40.70
CA ASP A 512 33.77 16.36 -42.12
C ASP A 512 32.46 15.73 -42.57
N LYS A 513 31.60 16.52 -43.21
CA LYS A 513 30.29 16.07 -43.71
C LYS A 513 30.38 14.91 -44.71
N SER A 514 31.51 14.73 -45.39
CA SER A 514 31.68 13.62 -46.35
C SER A 514 31.73 12.24 -45.69
N LYS A 515 31.97 12.19 -44.37
CA LYS A 515 31.97 10.97 -43.54
C LYS A 515 30.58 10.57 -43.04
N VAL A 516 29.54 11.37 -43.31
CA VAL A 516 28.17 11.10 -42.87
C VAL A 516 27.33 10.63 -44.04
N HIS A 517 27.01 9.33 -44.06
CA HIS A 517 26.32 8.68 -45.16
C HIS A 517 24.86 8.41 -44.78
N ILE A 518 23.92 9.14 -45.38
CA ILE A 518 22.49 9.03 -45.04
C ILE A 518 21.79 8.09 -46.03
N TYR A 519 21.00 7.15 -45.50
CA TYR A 519 20.29 6.12 -46.25
C TYR A 519 18.81 6.05 -45.87
N LEU A 520 17.93 6.24 -46.86
CA LEU A 520 16.50 5.96 -46.76
C LEU A 520 16.25 4.48 -47.09
N CYS A 521 15.83 3.69 -46.10
CA CYS A 521 15.61 2.25 -46.21
C CYS A 521 14.11 1.96 -46.32
N ASP A 522 13.59 1.69 -47.52
CA ASP A 522 12.16 1.58 -47.82
C ASP A 522 11.70 0.15 -48.11
N ASP A 523 10.97 -0.45 -47.16
CA ASP A 523 10.47 -1.83 -47.23
C ASP A 523 9.25 -1.99 -48.17
N HIS A 524 8.76 -0.91 -48.77
CA HIS A 524 7.61 -0.95 -49.67
C HIS A 524 7.92 -0.51 -51.12
N ARG A 525 9.18 -0.19 -51.44
CA ARG A 525 9.66 0.13 -52.80
C ARG A 525 8.84 1.24 -53.49
N ARG A 526 8.58 2.32 -52.75
CA ARG A 526 7.71 3.43 -53.16
C ARG A 526 8.45 4.41 -54.07
N PRO A 527 7.99 4.65 -55.31
CA PRO A 527 8.64 5.59 -56.24
C PRO A 527 8.78 7.00 -55.68
N GLU A 528 7.79 7.47 -54.93
CA GLU A 528 7.80 8.78 -54.28
C GLU A 528 8.91 8.93 -53.22
N MET A 529 9.30 7.82 -52.57
CA MET A 529 10.38 7.82 -51.58
C MET A 529 11.75 7.84 -52.25
N ARG A 530 11.88 7.17 -53.39
CA ARG A 530 13.09 7.25 -54.22
C ARG A 530 13.28 8.66 -54.78
N ALA A 531 12.22 9.27 -55.29
CA ALA A 531 12.25 10.65 -55.78
C ALA A 531 12.64 11.63 -54.66
N LEU A 532 12.09 11.47 -53.44
CA LEU A 532 12.47 12.28 -52.28
C LEU A 532 13.95 12.11 -51.91
N ALA A 533 14.47 10.88 -51.97
CA ALA A 533 15.86 10.60 -51.67
C ALA A 533 16.80 11.28 -52.69
N GLU A 534 16.47 11.17 -53.97
CA GLU A 534 17.19 11.83 -55.08
C GLU A 534 17.15 13.36 -54.93
N GLU A 535 15.98 13.94 -54.62
CA GLU A 535 15.82 15.38 -54.41
C GLU A 535 16.69 15.91 -53.26
N LEU A 536 16.73 15.19 -52.13
CA LEU A 536 17.49 15.61 -50.95
C LEU A 536 18.99 15.27 -51.04
N GLY A 537 19.39 14.48 -52.04
CA GLY A 537 20.76 13.99 -52.23
C GLY A 537 21.18 12.95 -51.19
N VAL A 538 20.24 12.10 -50.75
CA VAL A 538 20.49 10.99 -49.81
C VAL A 538 20.41 9.65 -50.54
N ASN A 539 21.08 8.64 -50.02
CA ASN A 539 21.08 7.32 -50.64
C ASN A 539 19.73 6.63 -50.43
N TYR A 540 19.25 5.88 -51.43
CA TYR A 540 18.02 5.09 -51.35
C TYR A 540 18.34 3.59 -51.35
N PHE A 541 17.72 2.85 -50.43
CA PHE A 541 17.80 1.41 -50.37
C PHE A 541 16.42 0.77 -50.34
N ASP A 542 16.25 -0.23 -51.19
CA ASP A 542 15.18 -1.21 -51.16
C ASP A 542 15.73 -2.64 -51.21
N ARG A 543 14.82 -3.60 -51.07
CA ARG A 543 15.09 -5.04 -51.14
C ARG A 543 13.92 -5.79 -51.77
N PRO A 544 14.13 -7.01 -52.32
CA PRO A 544 13.10 -7.73 -53.05
C PRO A 544 12.01 -8.35 -52.15
N ASP A 545 12.35 -8.76 -50.93
CA ASP A 545 11.45 -9.35 -49.94
C ASP A 545 11.19 -8.41 -48.75
N ASN A 546 10.26 -8.80 -47.87
CA ASN A 546 9.97 -8.09 -46.61
C ASN A 546 10.25 -9.00 -45.39
N GLU A 547 11.16 -9.97 -45.51
CA GLU A 547 11.44 -10.92 -44.44
C GLU A 547 12.09 -10.23 -43.24
N GLY A 548 11.71 -10.61 -42.02
CA GLY A 548 12.25 -9.99 -40.80
C GLY A 548 11.89 -8.51 -40.60
N ALA A 549 10.92 -7.96 -41.36
CA ALA A 549 10.40 -6.61 -41.22
C ALA A 549 11.52 -5.55 -41.10
N LYS A 550 11.40 -4.58 -40.17
CA LYS A 550 12.38 -3.51 -39.95
C LYS A 550 13.81 -4.05 -39.73
N ALA A 551 13.99 -5.11 -38.94
CA ALA A 551 15.31 -5.72 -38.72
C ALA A 551 15.93 -6.21 -40.04
N GLY A 552 15.13 -6.84 -40.89
CA GLY A 552 15.56 -7.31 -42.21
C GLY A 552 15.94 -6.17 -43.14
N ASN A 553 15.17 -5.08 -43.12
CA ASN A 553 15.46 -3.85 -43.88
C ASN A 553 16.82 -3.26 -43.47
N LEU A 554 17.03 -3.09 -42.16
CA LEU A 554 18.29 -2.58 -41.62
C LEU A 554 19.47 -3.51 -41.90
N ASN A 555 19.29 -4.83 -41.88
CA ASN A 555 20.33 -5.79 -42.26
C ASN A 555 20.69 -5.71 -43.76
N ALA A 556 19.71 -5.49 -44.63
CA ALA A 556 19.95 -5.31 -46.07
C ALA A 556 20.78 -4.04 -46.35
N ALA A 557 20.49 -2.96 -45.62
CA ALA A 557 21.30 -1.74 -45.66
C ALA A 557 22.71 -1.97 -45.08
N LEU A 558 22.80 -2.63 -43.91
CA LEU A 558 24.06 -2.95 -43.23
C LEU A 558 25.03 -3.74 -44.12
N ALA A 559 24.51 -4.66 -44.95
CA ALA A 559 25.30 -5.46 -45.88
C ALA A 559 25.88 -4.66 -47.07
N ARG A 560 25.40 -3.44 -47.31
CA ARG A 560 25.77 -2.59 -48.46
C ARG A 560 26.48 -1.29 -48.05
N SER A 561 26.74 -1.11 -46.76
CA SER A 561 27.50 0.02 -46.23
C SER A 561 28.63 -0.49 -45.33
N SER A 562 29.62 0.36 -45.03
CA SER A 562 30.87 -0.08 -44.37
C SER A 562 31.30 0.77 -43.18
N SER A 563 30.55 1.80 -42.81
CA SER A 563 30.97 2.73 -41.76
C SER A 563 31.03 2.05 -40.39
N PRO A 564 32.02 2.36 -39.53
CA PRO A 564 32.19 1.70 -38.23
C PRO A 564 31.02 1.90 -37.26
N TYR A 565 30.22 2.95 -37.45
CA TYR A 565 29.06 3.28 -36.62
C TYR A 565 27.80 3.43 -37.47
N VAL A 566 26.70 2.89 -36.96
CA VAL A 566 25.39 2.91 -37.59
C VAL A 566 24.40 3.63 -36.68
N VAL A 567 23.75 4.67 -37.20
CA VAL A 567 22.66 5.37 -36.55
C VAL A 567 21.34 4.83 -37.07
N THR A 568 20.39 4.58 -36.18
CA THR A 568 19.04 4.16 -36.58
C THR A 568 18.01 5.20 -36.18
N PHE A 569 17.25 5.71 -37.14
CA PHE A 569 16.07 6.56 -36.91
C PHE A 569 14.82 5.92 -37.51
N ASP A 570 13.71 6.00 -36.76
CA ASP A 570 12.38 5.83 -37.33
C ASP A 570 12.05 6.99 -38.27
N ALA A 571 11.16 6.74 -39.24
CA ALA A 571 10.72 7.73 -40.22
C ALA A 571 10.14 9.02 -39.61
N ASP A 572 9.68 8.97 -38.37
CA ASP A 572 9.09 10.09 -37.62
C ASP A 572 9.99 10.68 -36.55
N MET A 573 11.29 10.32 -36.49
CA MET A 573 12.24 10.80 -35.49
C MET A 573 13.25 11.78 -36.09
N ILE A 574 13.04 13.07 -35.86
CA ILE A 574 13.85 14.16 -36.41
C ILE A 574 15.05 14.42 -35.49
N PRO A 575 16.31 14.24 -35.94
CA PRO A 575 17.48 14.53 -35.12
C PRO A 575 17.78 16.03 -35.02
N GLN A 576 18.30 16.43 -33.87
CA GLN A 576 18.88 17.76 -33.66
C GLN A 576 20.27 17.83 -34.30
N ARG A 577 20.72 19.04 -34.64
CA ARG A 577 22.03 19.26 -35.27
C ARG A 577 23.19 18.64 -34.49
N LYS A 578 23.11 18.67 -33.16
CA LYS A 578 24.18 18.21 -32.26
C LYS A 578 24.22 16.70 -32.03
N PHE A 579 23.33 15.91 -32.66
CA PHE A 579 23.17 14.47 -32.37
C PHE A 579 24.49 13.69 -32.45
N LEU A 580 25.23 13.81 -33.55
CA LEU A 580 26.49 13.08 -33.76
C LEU A 580 27.62 13.60 -32.86
N LEU A 581 27.77 14.92 -32.73
CA LEU A 581 28.77 15.53 -31.84
C LEU A 581 28.56 15.17 -30.36
N LYS A 582 27.33 14.82 -29.98
CA LYS A 582 26.96 14.41 -28.62
C LYS A 582 26.99 12.89 -28.39
N THR A 583 27.29 12.09 -29.41
CA THR A 583 27.24 10.61 -29.32
C THR A 583 28.54 9.95 -29.76
N ILE A 584 29.08 10.31 -30.91
CA ILE A 584 30.29 9.71 -31.49
C ILE A 584 31.54 9.81 -30.59
N PRO A 585 31.80 10.93 -29.88
CA PRO A 585 32.99 11.04 -29.04
C PRO A 585 33.11 9.95 -27.96
N TYR A 586 31.99 9.42 -27.46
CA TYR A 586 31.99 8.33 -26.48
C TYR A 586 32.55 7.02 -27.06
N PHE A 587 32.29 6.71 -28.33
CA PHE A 587 32.82 5.50 -28.96
C PHE A 587 34.33 5.59 -29.15
N VAL A 588 34.80 6.71 -29.70
CA VAL A 588 36.23 6.95 -29.93
C VAL A 588 37.00 6.91 -28.60
N ASP A 589 36.46 7.54 -27.54
CA ASP A 589 37.09 7.48 -26.22
C ASP A 589 37.09 6.06 -25.63
N ALA A 590 35.98 5.33 -25.76
CA ALA A 590 35.90 3.94 -25.31
C ALA A 590 36.92 3.05 -26.04
N GLU A 591 37.13 3.23 -27.34
CA GLU A 591 38.14 2.50 -28.12
C GLU A 591 39.56 2.83 -27.64
N ARG A 592 39.86 4.11 -27.37
CA ARG A 592 41.15 4.54 -26.79
C ARG A 592 41.41 3.90 -25.44
N ILE A 593 40.42 3.90 -24.54
CA ILE A 593 40.54 3.24 -23.24
C ILE A 593 40.81 1.74 -23.44
N ASN A 594 40.04 1.08 -24.31
CA ASN A 594 40.19 -0.35 -24.59
C ASN A 594 41.56 -0.71 -25.20
N ALA A 595 42.15 0.17 -26.00
CA ALA A 595 43.49 -0.03 -26.55
C ALA A 595 44.56 -0.13 -25.45
N THR A 596 44.40 0.61 -24.34
CA THR A 596 45.32 0.56 -23.18
C THR A 596 45.13 -0.68 -22.30
N LEU A 597 44.03 -1.40 -22.45
CA LEU A 597 43.67 -2.54 -21.61
C LEU A 597 44.14 -3.88 -22.22
N PRO A 598 44.52 -4.87 -21.38
CA PRO A 598 44.72 -6.25 -21.81
C PRO A 598 43.45 -6.81 -22.48
N GLU A 599 43.62 -7.65 -23.50
CA GLU A 599 42.53 -8.15 -24.36
C GLU A 599 41.35 -8.74 -23.58
N GLU A 600 41.64 -9.56 -22.57
CA GLU A 600 40.65 -10.18 -21.66
C GLU A 600 39.75 -9.17 -20.90
N ARG A 601 40.25 -7.96 -20.68
CA ARG A 601 39.54 -6.87 -19.98
C ARG A 601 38.85 -5.90 -20.92
N ARG A 602 39.10 -5.98 -22.23
CA ARG A 602 38.48 -5.08 -23.21
C ARG A 602 36.97 -5.27 -23.22
N ARG A 603 36.25 -4.16 -23.11
CA ARG A 603 34.80 -4.04 -23.17
C ARG A 603 34.48 -2.87 -24.09
N PRO A 604 34.45 -3.09 -25.41
CA PRO A 604 34.09 -2.05 -26.37
C PRO A 604 32.64 -1.56 -26.16
N LEU A 605 32.38 -0.30 -26.48
CA LEU A 605 31.04 0.28 -26.45
C LEU A 605 30.24 -0.29 -27.64
N GLY A 606 29.13 -0.95 -27.34
CA GLY A 606 28.27 -1.60 -28.32
C GLY A 606 27.24 -0.65 -28.92
N PHE A 607 26.53 0.10 -28.07
CA PHE A 607 25.57 1.11 -28.53
C PHE A 607 25.36 2.22 -27.48
N ILE A 608 24.88 3.36 -27.96
CA ILE A 608 24.40 4.49 -27.17
C ILE A 608 22.93 4.72 -27.48
N GLN A 609 22.07 4.60 -26.47
CA GLN A 609 20.66 4.96 -26.56
C GLN A 609 20.48 6.40 -26.08
N THR A 610 19.87 7.24 -26.92
CA THR A 610 19.43 8.59 -26.54
C THR A 610 17.91 8.59 -26.36
N PRO A 611 17.34 9.55 -25.61
CA PRO A 611 15.91 9.57 -25.36
C PRO A 611 15.08 9.71 -26.63
N GLN A 612 13.95 9.00 -26.66
CA GLN A 612 12.88 9.26 -27.63
C GLN A 612 11.93 10.30 -27.04
N SER A 613 12.12 11.56 -27.45
CA SER A 613 11.24 12.65 -27.06
C SER A 613 10.19 12.90 -28.15
N PHE A 614 9.09 13.56 -27.78
CA PHE A 614 7.98 13.81 -28.70
C PHE A 614 7.63 15.29 -28.74
N TYR A 615 7.45 15.83 -29.93
CA TYR A 615 7.08 17.24 -30.14
C TYR A 615 5.56 17.46 -30.17
N THR A 616 4.78 16.41 -30.39
CA THR A 616 3.33 16.41 -30.22
C THR A 616 2.96 15.96 -28.80
N PRO A 617 1.91 16.55 -28.18
CA PRO A 617 1.41 16.04 -26.91
C PRO A 617 0.92 14.60 -27.07
N ASP A 618 1.20 13.74 -26.08
CA ASP A 618 0.62 12.41 -26.05
C ASP A 618 -0.88 12.44 -25.70
N VAL A 619 -1.52 11.27 -25.77
CA VAL A 619 -2.96 11.11 -25.50
C VAL A 619 -3.35 11.58 -24.09
N PHE A 620 -2.46 11.48 -23.10
CA PHE A 620 -2.75 11.90 -21.73
C PHE A 620 -2.65 13.42 -21.60
N GLN A 621 -1.59 14.01 -22.16
CA GLN A 621 -1.41 15.46 -22.22
C GLN A 621 -2.58 16.11 -22.96
N HIS A 622 -2.93 15.63 -24.15
CA HIS A 622 -3.99 16.22 -24.98
C HIS A 622 -5.40 16.00 -24.43
N ASN A 623 -5.79 14.75 -24.18
CA ASN A 623 -7.18 14.43 -23.79
C ASN A 623 -7.49 14.83 -22.34
N LEU A 624 -6.48 15.01 -21.48
CA LEU A 624 -6.68 15.43 -20.09
C LEU A 624 -6.33 16.90 -19.82
N TYR A 625 -6.16 17.70 -20.88
CA TYR A 625 -5.81 19.13 -20.82
C TYR A 625 -4.54 19.39 -19.96
N ALA A 626 -3.54 18.53 -20.09
CA ALA A 626 -2.35 18.44 -19.26
C ALA A 626 -1.05 18.90 -19.95
N GLU A 627 -1.14 19.41 -21.18
CA GLU A 627 -0.01 19.78 -22.06
C GLU A 627 0.92 20.85 -21.45
N LYS A 628 0.46 21.61 -20.46
CA LYS A 628 1.27 22.64 -19.78
C LYS A 628 1.93 22.17 -18.48
N ASN A 629 1.48 21.05 -17.92
CA ASN A 629 1.80 20.68 -16.53
C ASN A 629 2.41 19.28 -16.38
N VAL A 630 2.24 18.40 -17.37
CA VAL A 630 2.59 16.98 -17.28
C VAL A 630 3.55 16.62 -18.40
N PRO A 631 4.67 15.93 -18.09
CA PRO A 631 5.57 15.42 -19.12
C PRO A 631 4.96 14.25 -19.89
N ASN A 632 5.59 13.91 -21.02
CA ASN A 632 5.18 12.74 -21.78
C ASN A 632 5.35 11.49 -20.91
N GLU A 633 4.45 10.51 -21.05
CA GLU A 633 4.51 9.27 -20.29
C GLU A 633 5.87 8.53 -20.43
N GLN A 634 6.52 8.63 -21.60
CA GLN A 634 7.76 7.93 -21.89
C GLN A 634 9.03 8.65 -21.40
N ASP A 635 8.95 9.94 -21.07
CA ASP A 635 10.12 10.72 -20.64
C ASP A 635 10.78 10.12 -19.39
N TYR A 636 9.98 9.51 -18.50
CA TYR A 636 10.54 8.86 -17.32
C TYR A 636 11.39 7.63 -17.67
N PHE A 637 10.93 6.83 -18.64
CA PHE A 637 11.67 5.64 -19.08
C PHE A 637 12.98 6.05 -19.77
N TYR A 638 12.92 6.92 -20.76
CA TYR A 638 14.10 7.26 -21.57
C TYR A 638 15.10 8.18 -20.86
N ASP A 639 14.66 9.19 -20.13
CA ASP A 639 15.60 10.16 -19.56
C ASP A 639 16.24 9.65 -18.26
N VAL A 640 15.54 8.77 -17.53
CA VAL A 640 15.94 8.34 -16.18
C VAL A 640 16.23 6.84 -16.13
N ILE A 641 15.29 5.98 -16.53
CA ILE A 641 15.45 4.52 -16.38
C ILE A 641 16.54 4.00 -17.31
N GLU A 642 16.53 4.39 -18.59
CA GLU A 642 17.53 3.98 -19.58
C GLU A 642 18.94 4.45 -19.21
N ALA A 643 19.09 5.72 -18.82
CA ALA A 643 20.36 6.23 -18.32
C ALA A 643 20.85 5.47 -17.07
N ALA A 644 19.96 5.16 -16.12
CA ALA A 644 20.30 4.39 -14.92
C ALA A 644 20.72 2.94 -15.23
N LYS A 645 20.18 2.33 -16.29
CA LYS A 645 20.52 0.97 -16.76
C LYS A 645 21.95 0.83 -17.26
N THR A 646 22.66 1.93 -17.55
CA THR A 646 24.11 1.95 -17.80
C THR A 646 24.88 1.30 -16.65
N SER A 647 24.45 1.56 -15.41
CA SER A 647 25.10 1.04 -14.20
C SER A 647 25.00 -0.48 -14.01
N THR A 648 24.13 -1.13 -14.78
CA THR A 648 23.91 -2.58 -14.79
C THR A 648 24.25 -3.22 -16.12
N ASN A 649 24.70 -2.44 -17.13
CA ASN A 649 24.95 -2.87 -18.50
C ASN A 649 23.75 -3.60 -19.10
N SER A 650 22.59 -2.94 -19.03
CA SER A 650 21.30 -3.48 -19.47
C SER A 650 20.42 -2.39 -20.07
N VAL A 651 21.04 -1.45 -20.79
CA VAL A 651 20.37 -0.38 -21.52
C VAL A 651 19.55 -1.06 -22.62
N ILE A 652 18.35 -0.58 -22.88
CA ILE A 652 17.48 -1.16 -23.90
C ILE A 652 17.70 -0.39 -25.19
N TYR A 653 18.09 -1.09 -26.24
CA TYR A 653 17.97 -0.55 -27.59
C TYR A 653 16.48 -0.44 -27.93
N GLY A 654 15.98 0.79 -28.05
CA GLY A 654 14.57 1.12 -28.30
C GLY A 654 14.22 1.29 -29.78
N GLY A 655 15.09 0.82 -30.69
CA GLY A 655 14.80 0.78 -32.13
C GLY A 655 15.06 2.08 -32.91
N SER A 656 15.20 3.22 -32.23
CA SER A 656 15.49 4.53 -32.83
C SER A 656 16.37 5.38 -31.92
N ASN A 657 16.89 6.49 -32.43
CA ASN A 657 17.69 7.47 -31.69
C ASN A 657 18.93 6.84 -31.05
N THR A 658 19.54 5.90 -31.77
CA THR A 658 20.62 5.05 -31.27
C THR A 658 21.77 5.07 -32.25
N VAL A 659 22.99 5.13 -31.70
CA VAL A 659 24.22 4.85 -32.44
C VAL A 659 24.73 3.49 -32.01
N ILE A 660 25.04 2.61 -32.97
CA ILE A 660 25.44 1.23 -32.74
C ILE A 660 26.78 0.97 -33.42
N SER A 661 27.70 0.31 -32.73
CA SER A 661 28.95 -0.17 -33.33
C SER A 661 28.66 -1.27 -34.35
N ARG A 662 29.15 -1.12 -35.57
CA ARG A 662 29.06 -2.16 -36.60
C ARG A 662 29.68 -3.47 -36.13
N LYS A 663 30.84 -3.40 -35.47
CA LYS A 663 31.52 -4.56 -34.86
C LYS A 663 30.62 -5.29 -33.86
N ALA A 664 29.79 -4.57 -33.11
CA ALA A 664 28.83 -5.16 -32.19
C ALA A 664 27.69 -5.88 -32.91
N LEU A 665 27.15 -5.29 -33.99
CA LEU A 665 26.14 -5.93 -34.85
C LEU A 665 26.70 -7.19 -35.52
N GLU A 666 27.88 -7.12 -36.12
CA GLU A 666 28.54 -8.26 -36.76
C GLU A 666 28.80 -9.41 -35.77
N ALA A 667 29.21 -9.09 -34.54
CA ALA A 667 29.44 -10.09 -33.48
C ALA A 667 28.19 -10.91 -33.10
N ILE A 668 26.99 -10.38 -33.37
CA ILE A 668 25.72 -11.07 -33.12
C ILE A 668 25.00 -11.53 -34.40
N GLY A 669 25.61 -11.31 -35.58
CA GLY A 669 25.03 -11.67 -36.88
C GLY A 669 24.02 -10.67 -37.46
N GLY A 670 24.12 -9.40 -37.07
CA GLY A 670 23.23 -8.31 -37.51
C GLY A 670 22.07 -8.04 -36.55
N PHE A 671 21.11 -7.23 -37.00
CA PHE A 671 19.84 -6.99 -36.30
C PHE A 671 19.02 -8.28 -36.19
N TYR A 672 18.39 -8.51 -35.03
CA TYR A 672 17.72 -9.78 -34.74
C TYR A 672 16.34 -9.90 -35.41
N THR A 673 16.17 -10.77 -36.40
CA THR A 673 14.95 -10.82 -37.23
C THR A 673 13.82 -11.73 -36.72
N LYS A 674 14.05 -12.51 -35.64
CA LYS A 674 13.14 -13.59 -35.22
C LYS A 674 12.15 -13.18 -34.11
N SER A 675 12.04 -11.89 -33.80
CA SER A 675 11.09 -11.36 -32.82
C SER A 675 10.39 -10.10 -33.33
N ILE A 676 9.20 -9.83 -32.78
CA ILE A 676 8.41 -8.60 -32.99
C ILE A 676 9.06 -7.40 -32.28
N THR A 677 9.84 -7.64 -31.22
CA THR A 677 10.69 -6.64 -30.58
C THR A 677 12.15 -6.99 -30.85
N GLU A 678 12.54 -6.84 -32.12
CA GLU A 678 13.91 -7.05 -32.62
C GLU A 678 14.92 -6.20 -31.88
N ASP A 679 14.51 -5.01 -31.46
CA ASP A 679 15.31 -3.97 -30.85
C ASP A 679 15.79 -4.40 -29.45
N PHE A 680 14.86 -4.78 -28.60
CA PHE A 680 15.12 -5.35 -27.28
C PHE A 680 15.98 -6.62 -27.36
N ALA A 681 15.73 -7.47 -28.37
CA ALA A 681 16.53 -8.66 -28.62
C ALA A 681 17.98 -8.31 -29.02
N THR A 682 18.15 -7.38 -29.97
CA THR A 682 19.44 -6.96 -30.52
C THR A 682 20.31 -6.34 -29.43
N GLY A 683 19.76 -5.41 -28.63
CA GLY A 683 20.48 -4.79 -27.51
C GLY A 683 20.97 -5.82 -26.49
N MET A 684 20.09 -6.74 -26.06
CA MET A 684 20.46 -7.80 -25.12
C MET A 684 21.51 -8.76 -25.70
N LEU A 685 21.45 -9.07 -27.00
CA LEU A 685 22.44 -9.91 -27.65
C LEU A 685 23.81 -9.23 -27.71
N ILE A 686 23.88 -7.94 -28.05
CA ILE A 686 25.11 -7.13 -28.04
C ILE A 686 25.76 -7.17 -26.65
N GLU A 687 24.99 -6.89 -25.60
CA GLU A 687 25.50 -6.93 -24.23
C GLU A 687 25.92 -8.34 -23.80
N SER A 688 25.19 -9.37 -24.24
CA SER A 688 25.56 -10.78 -23.99
C SER A 688 26.82 -11.21 -24.76
N ALA A 689 27.18 -10.52 -25.84
CA ALA A 689 28.42 -10.73 -26.58
C ALA A 689 29.64 -10.05 -25.90
N GLY A 690 29.44 -9.33 -24.80
CA GLY A 690 30.51 -8.74 -23.99
C GLY A 690 30.76 -7.26 -24.25
N PHE A 691 29.93 -6.61 -25.05
CA PHE A 691 29.95 -5.16 -25.24
C PHE A 691 29.30 -4.44 -24.05
N VAL A 692 29.73 -3.21 -23.81
CA VAL A 692 29.05 -2.32 -22.85
C VAL A 692 28.06 -1.40 -23.56
N SER A 693 27.03 -0.95 -22.86
CA SER A 693 26.00 -0.04 -23.37
C SER A 693 25.93 1.24 -22.54
N LEU A 694 25.50 2.33 -23.16
CA LEU A 694 25.37 3.65 -22.54
C LEU A 694 24.01 4.27 -22.86
N GLY A 695 23.27 4.67 -21.82
CA GLY A 695 22.06 5.47 -21.94
C GLY A 695 22.34 6.93 -21.59
N LEU A 696 21.97 7.86 -22.46
CA LEU A 696 22.07 9.31 -22.22
C LEU A 696 20.72 9.88 -21.80
N SER A 697 20.72 10.89 -20.92
CA SER A 697 19.50 11.58 -20.46
C SER A 697 19.12 12.80 -21.31
N GLU A 698 19.97 13.23 -22.24
CA GLU A 698 19.73 14.42 -23.08
C GLU A 698 18.96 14.04 -24.36
N PRO A 699 17.75 14.57 -24.60
CA PRO A 699 17.02 14.34 -25.85
C PRO A 699 17.75 14.95 -27.05
N LEU A 700 18.13 14.11 -28.02
CA LEU A 700 18.86 14.53 -29.23
C LEU A 700 18.06 14.33 -30.52
N ALA A 701 16.87 13.72 -30.45
CA ALA A 701 15.93 13.61 -31.55
C ALA A 701 14.49 13.61 -31.00
N SER A 702 13.55 14.09 -31.81
CA SER A 702 12.16 14.26 -31.42
C SER A 702 11.23 13.70 -32.49
N GLY A 703 10.19 12.97 -32.08
CA GLY A 703 9.19 12.42 -33.00
C GLY A 703 7.75 12.69 -32.63
N ILE A 704 6.85 11.88 -33.20
CA ILE A 704 5.40 12.02 -33.04
C ILE A 704 4.85 10.97 -32.08
N ALA A 705 4.05 11.41 -31.12
CA ALA A 705 3.32 10.53 -30.20
C ALA A 705 2.07 9.94 -30.87
N PRO A 706 1.55 8.77 -30.42
CA PRO A 706 0.29 8.24 -30.92
C PRO A 706 -0.85 9.27 -30.84
N SER A 707 -1.60 9.43 -31.93
CA SER A 707 -2.61 10.49 -32.06
C SER A 707 -3.92 10.15 -31.34
N SER A 708 -4.18 8.87 -31.11
CA SER A 708 -5.40 8.38 -30.48
C SER A 708 -5.12 7.37 -29.37
N PHE A 709 -6.02 7.29 -28.40
CA PHE A 709 -5.90 6.33 -27.29
C PHE A 709 -5.87 4.87 -27.79
N ARG A 710 -6.58 4.58 -28.88
CA ARG A 710 -6.57 3.25 -29.52
C ARG A 710 -5.19 2.88 -30.07
N GLU A 711 -4.52 3.80 -30.76
CA GLU A 711 -3.15 3.60 -31.26
C GLU A 711 -2.16 3.41 -30.12
N HIS A 712 -2.30 4.22 -29.06
CA HIS A 712 -1.48 4.07 -27.85
C HIS A 712 -1.62 2.66 -27.25
N VAL A 713 -2.85 2.17 -27.04
CA VAL A 713 -3.12 0.82 -26.53
C VAL A 713 -2.55 -0.27 -27.46
N GLN A 714 -2.69 -0.12 -28.78
CA GLN A 714 -2.13 -1.07 -29.75
C GLN A 714 -0.60 -1.14 -29.68
N GLN A 715 0.05 0.02 -29.57
CA GLN A 715 1.50 0.11 -29.41
C GLN A 715 1.96 -0.60 -28.13
N ARG A 716 1.31 -0.34 -26.99
CA ARG A 716 1.66 -0.96 -25.70
C ARG A 716 1.38 -2.46 -25.66
N THR A 717 0.30 -2.90 -26.30
CA THR A 717 -0.01 -4.33 -26.46
C THR A 717 1.09 -5.05 -27.23
N ARG A 718 1.61 -4.42 -28.29
CA ARG A 718 2.71 -4.96 -29.10
C ARG A 718 3.99 -5.07 -28.27
N TRP A 719 4.37 -3.99 -27.59
CA TRP A 719 5.59 -3.95 -26.78
C TRP A 719 5.55 -4.98 -25.65
N GLY A 720 4.47 -5.04 -24.88
CA GLY A 720 4.39 -5.97 -23.75
C GLY A 720 4.40 -7.44 -24.16
N ARG A 721 3.69 -7.79 -25.25
CA ARG A 721 3.77 -9.15 -25.79
C ARG A 721 5.15 -9.46 -26.36
N GLY A 722 5.73 -8.54 -27.12
CA GLY A 722 7.04 -8.71 -27.73
C GLY A 722 8.14 -8.91 -26.69
N VAL A 723 8.19 -8.09 -25.64
CA VAL A 723 9.17 -8.23 -24.56
C VAL A 723 9.07 -9.59 -23.86
N ILE A 724 7.85 -10.05 -23.54
CA ILE A 724 7.64 -11.38 -22.93
C ILE A 724 8.06 -12.51 -23.87
N ALA A 725 7.68 -12.43 -25.15
CA ALA A 725 8.03 -13.42 -26.17
C ALA A 725 9.55 -13.49 -26.38
N THR A 726 10.21 -12.34 -26.56
CA THR A 726 11.67 -12.23 -26.72
C THR A 726 12.41 -12.79 -25.51
N ALA A 727 11.98 -12.45 -24.30
CA ALA A 727 12.58 -12.94 -23.07
C ALA A 727 12.53 -14.48 -22.99
N LYS A 728 11.42 -15.09 -23.39
CA LYS A 728 11.27 -16.55 -23.47
C LYS A 728 12.14 -17.17 -24.55
N GLN A 729 12.13 -16.59 -25.75
CA GLN A 729 12.87 -17.08 -26.92
C GLN A 729 14.38 -17.08 -26.65
N LEU A 730 14.90 -16.01 -26.06
CA LEU A 730 16.32 -15.85 -25.76
C LEU A 730 16.74 -16.53 -24.44
N LYS A 731 15.80 -17.09 -23.68
CA LYS A 731 16.03 -17.81 -22.42
C LYS A 731 16.99 -17.05 -21.49
N PHE A 732 16.83 -15.74 -21.39
CA PHE A 732 17.85 -14.83 -20.84
C PHE A 732 18.26 -15.18 -19.38
N LEU A 733 17.33 -15.70 -18.57
CA LEU A 733 17.63 -16.17 -17.21
C LEU A 733 18.64 -17.32 -17.18
N ARG A 734 18.63 -18.20 -18.19
CA ARG A 734 19.56 -19.33 -18.34
C ARG A 734 20.84 -18.95 -19.10
N ASN A 735 20.90 -17.78 -19.73
CA ASN A 735 22.08 -17.31 -20.44
C ASN A 735 23.24 -17.09 -19.45
N ARG A 736 24.35 -17.83 -19.61
CA ARG A 736 25.53 -17.72 -18.75
C ARG A 736 26.40 -16.50 -19.05
N LYS A 737 26.22 -15.87 -20.21
CA LYS A 737 26.96 -14.66 -20.60
C LYS A 737 26.43 -13.39 -19.92
N LEU A 738 25.17 -13.40 -19.48
CA LEU A 738 24.58 -12.33 -18.67
C LEU A 738 24.87 -12.54 -17.19
N ASN A 739 25.30 -11.48 -16.50
CA ASN A 739 25.50 -11.52 -15.06
C ASN A 739 24.18 -11.35 -14.29
N LEU A 740 24.20 -11.58 -12.97
CA LEU A 740 22.99 -11.51 -12.14
C LEU A 740 22.32 -10.13 -12.16
N SER A 741 23.10 -9.04 -12.16
CA SER A 741 22.55 -7.67 -12.21
C SER A 741 21.84 -7.39 -13.53
N GLN A 742 22.41 -7.85 -14.65
CA GLN A 742 21.78 -7.76 -15.97
C GLN A 742 20.48 -8.58 -15.99
N LYS A 743 20.52 -9.82 -15.48
CA LYS A 743 19.33 -10.69 -15.42
C LYS A 743 18.21 -10.07 -14.59
N LEU A 744 18.52 -9.50 -13.43
CA LEU A 744 17.50 -8.84 -12.60
C LEU A 744 16.93 -7.59 -13.28
N SER A 745 17.77 -6.79 -13.95
CA SER A 745 17.31 -5.62 -14.70
C SER A 745 16.41 -5.99 -15.89
N TYR A 746 16.79 -7.01 -16.68
CA TYR A 746 15.96 -7.53 -17.77
C TYR A 746 14.68 -8.19 -17.25
N LEU A 747 14.75 -8.93 -16.15
CA LEU A 747 13.56 -9.48 -15.50
C LEU A 747 12.61 -8.37 -15.06
N ASN A 748 13.13 -7.27 -14.51
CA ASN A 748 12.32 -6.11 -14.14
C ASN A 748 11.58 -5.52 -15.35
N SER A 749 12.26 -5.39 -16.49
CA SER A 749 11.64 -4.95 -17.75
C SER A 749 10.54 -5.90 -18.25
N VAL A 750 10.65 -7.20 -17.99
CA VAL A 750 9.59 -8.18 -18.30
C VAL A 750 8.44 -8.09 -17.31
N VAL A 751 8.74 -8.03 -16.01
CA VAL A 751 7.75 -7.99 -14.91
C VAL A 751 6.90 -6.72 -14.96
N TYR A 752 7.46 -5.59 -15.39
CA TYR A 752 6.71 -4.34 -15.61
C TYR A 752 5.45 -4.55 -16.45
N TRP A 753 5.50 -5.39 -17.48
CA TRP A 753 4.36 -5.66 -18.36
C TRP A 753 3.23 -6.46 -17.70
N PHE A 754 3.44 -6.99 -16.49
CA PHE A 754 2.40 -7.58 -15.65
C PHE A 754 1.71 -6.53 -14.74
N SER A 755 2.02 -5.24 -14.87
CA SER A 755 1.30 -4.17 -14.17
C SER A 755 -0.23 -4.18 -14.35
N PRO A 756 -0.83 -4.59 -15.50
CA PRO A 756 -2.28 -4.72 -15.61
C PRO A 756 -2.88 -5.71 -14.60
N VAL A 757 -2.17 -6.80 -14.29
CA VAL A 757 -2.63 -7.81 -13.32
C VAL A 757 -2.59 -7.22 -11.91
N LYS A 758 -1.46 -6.59 -11.55
CA LYS A 758 -1.29 -5.94 -10.23
C LYS A 758 -2.35 -4.86 -10.00
N ASN A 759 -2.56 -4.02 -11.01
CA ASN A 759 -3.51 -2.90 -10.91
C ASN A 759 -4.96 -3.40 -10.79
N LEU A 760 -5.34 -4.45 -11.51
CA LEU A 760 -6.66 -5.08 -11.33
C LEU A 760 -6.85 -5.59 -9.90
N VAL A 761 -5.85 -6.27 -9.33
CA VAL A 761 -5.90 -6.76 -7.95
C VAL A 761 -6.08 -5.60 -6.97
N TYR A 762 -5.31 -4.51 -7.11
CA TYR A 762 -5.46 -3.33 -6.26
C TYR A 762 -6.80 -2.61 -6.41
N LEU A 763 -7.39 -2.60 -7.61
CA LEU A 763 -8.73 -2.03 -7.84
C LEU A 763 -9.83 -2.89 -7.20
N VAL A 764 -9.74 -4.22 -7.32
CA VAL A 764 -10.75 -5.16 -6.81
C VAL A 764 -10.64 -5.38 -5.30
N SER A 765 -9.44 -5.27 -4.73
CA SER A 765 -9.20 -5.53 -3.31
C SER A 765 -10.16 -4.80 -2.34
N PRO A 766 -10.34 -3.47 -2.42
CA PRO A 766 -11.31 -2.78 -1.56
C PRO A 766 -12.77 -3.11 -1.90
N LEU A 767 -13.07 -3.53 -3.15
CA LEU A 767 -14.42 -3.94 -3.56
C LEU A 767 -14.85 -5.27 -2.93
N MET A 768 -13.90 -6.17 -2.64
CA MET A 768 -14.18 -7.45 -1.97
C MET A 768 -14.93 -7.23 -0.65
N PHE A 769 -14.48 -6.29 0.17
CA PHE A 769 -15.18 -5.94 1.40
C PHE A 769 -16.38 -5.03 1.11
N ALA A 770 -16.17 -3.95 0.35
CA ALA A 770 -17.16 -2.88 0.23
C ALA A 770 -18.44 -3.29 -0.50
N VAL A 771 -18.35 -4.22 -1.46
CA VAL A 771 -19.51 -4.70 -2.22
C VAL A 771 -19.92 -6.09 -1.76
N PHE A 772 -18.95 -7.01 -1.65
CA PHE A 772 -19.24 -8.43 -1.46
C PHE A 772 -19.20 -8.91 0.00
N CYS A 773 -18.93 -8.02 0.96
CA CYS A 773 -18.79 -8.38 2.39
C CYS A 773 -17.65 -9.36 2.70
N ILE A 774 -16.66 -9.51 1.82
CA ILE A 774 -15.56 -10.47 2.00
C ILE A 774 -14.32 -9.71 2.50
N PRO A 775 -13.96 -9.82 3.79
CA PRO A 775 -12.79 -9.16 4.33
C PRO A 775 -11.53 -9.92 3.90
N ILE A 776 -10.81 -9.43 2.88
CA ILE A 776 -9.53 -10.02 2.44
C ILE A 776 -8.32 -9.49 3.22
N PHE A 777 -8.54 -8.61 4.19
CA PHE A 777 -7.50 -7.92 4.95
C PHE A 777 -8.03 -7.59 6.36
N LYS A 778 -7.44 -8.19 7.39
CA LYS A 778 -7.80 -7.95 8.80
C LYS A 778 -6.83 -6.95 9.42
N CYS A 779 -7.32 -5.81 9.90
CA CYS A 779 -6.50 -4.83 10.62
C CYS A 779 -7.35 -3.82 11.39
N THR A 780 -6.75 -3.18 12.39
CA THR A 780 -7.26 -1.94 12.99
C THR A 780 -6.71 -0.70 12.25
N LEU A 781 -7.28 0.48 12.52
CA LEU A 781 -6.72 1.74 12.00
C LEU A 781 -5.33 2.06 12.57
N ILE A 782 -5.08 1.65 13.81
CA ILE A 782 -3.77 1.83 14.47
C ILE A 782 -2.72 0.98 13.74
N ASP A 783 -3.04 -0.27 13.39
CA ASP A 783 -2.12 -1.12 12.61
C ASP A 783 -1.74 -0.48 11.28
N LEU A 784 -2.71 0.10 10.57
CA LEU A 784 -2.46 0.81 9.31
C LEU A 784 -1.59 2.05 9.51
N ALA A 785 -1.82 2.82 10.57
CA ALA A 785 -1.01 3.99 10.90
C ALA A 785 0.44 3.62 11.26
N LEU A 786 0.66 2.45 11.88
CA LEU A 786 1.98 1.98 12.30
C LEU A 786 2.76 1.29 11.18
N PHE A 787 2.11 0.44 10.37
CA PHE A 787 2.81 -0.40 9.39
C PHE A 787 2.68 0.11 7.96
N TRP A 788 1.45 0.41 7.52
CA TRP A 788 1.18 0.79 6.14
C TRP A 788 1.59 2.24 5.85
N LEU A 789 1.21 3.18 6.73
CA LEU A 789 1.40 4.60 6.49
C LEU A 789 2.88 5.01 6.35
N PRO A 790 3.82 4.57 7.23
CA PRO A 790 5.24 4.94 7.09
C PRO A 790 5.86 4.36 5.82
N MET A 791 5.55 3.09 5.50
CA MET A 791 5.94 2.49 4.24
C MET A 791 5.42 3.31 3.06
N HIS A 792 4.13 3.64 3.03
CA HIS A 792 3.49 4.32 1.92
C HIS A 792 4.08 5.73 1.69
N LEU A 793 4.27 6.50 2.77
CA LEU A 793 4.90 7.82 2.70
C LEU A 793 6.35 7.74 2.20
N LEU A 794 7.15 6.83 2.74
CA LEU A 794 8.54 6.65 2.32
C LEU A 794 8.64 6.21 0.85
N GLN A 795 7.77 5.31 0.38
CA GLN A 795 7.73 4.92 -1.03
C GLN A 795 7.34 6.09 -1.94
N MET A 796 6.37 6.94 -1.54
CA MET A 796 6.00 8.12 -2.32
C MET A 796 7.14 9.14 -2.42
N VAL A 797 7.84 9.39 -1.32
CA VAL A 797 9.02 10.28 -1.29
C VAL A 797 10.15 9.67 -2.13
N ALA A 798 10.43 8.38 -1.97
CA ALA A 798 11.44 7.67 -2.76
C ALA A 798 11.17 7.74 -4.26
N LEU A 799 9.92 7.51 -4.70
CA LEU A 799 9.54 7.62 -6.11
C LEU A 799 9.72 9.05 -6.64
N ARG A 800 9.33 10.07 -5.86
CA ARG A 800 9.43 11.47 -6.28
C ARG A 800 10.89 11.90 -6.45
N VAL A 801 11.76 11.52 -5.50
CA VAL A 801 13.20 11.80 -5.54
C VAL A 801 13.86 11.04 -6.70
N SER A 802 13.59 9.74 -6.80
CA SER A 802 14.20 8.85 -7.80
C SER A 802 13.77 9.20 -9.23
N SER A 803 12.56 9.73 -9.42
CA SER A 803 12.08 10.14 -10.75
C SER A 803 12.48 11.54 -11.20
N GLN A 804 13.28 12.27 -10.41
CA GLN A 804 13.62 13.68 -10.66
C GLN A 804 12.38 14.57 -10.92
N GLY A 805 11.24 14.19 -10.34
CA GLY A 805 9.96 14.89 -10.52
C GLY A 805 9.25 14.65 -11.85
N LYS A 806 9.68 13.68 -12.68
CA LYS A 806 9.02 13.33 -13.95
C LYS A 806 7.71 12.57 -13.77
N ILE A 807 7.60 11.72 -12.75
CA ILE A 807 6.36 10.98 -12.47
C ILE A 807 5.94 11.13 -11.00
N CYS A 808 4.68 10.82 -10.71
CA CYS A 808 4.16 10.69 -9.36
C CYS A 808 3.10 9.57 -9.31
N ALA A 809 2.78 9.09 -8.11
CA ALA A 809 1.82 8.00 -7.91
C ALA A 809 0.46 8.25 -8.59
N ARG A 810 0.00 9.51 -8.63
CA ARG A 810 -1.23 9.88 -9.32
C ARG A 810 -1.19 9.59 -10.82
N TRP A 811 -0.17 10.10 -11.51
CA TRP A 811 -0.05 9.96 -12.97
C TRP A 811 0.28 8.52 -13.36
N SER A 812 1.16 7.85 -12.62
CA SER A 812 1.42 6.40 -12.81
C SER A 812 0.13 5.60 -12.67
N GLY A 813 -0.69 5.89 -11.65
CA GLY A 813 -1.98 5.22 -11.43
C GLY A 813 -2.97 5.44 -12.56
N ILE A 814 -3.06 6.65 -13.13
CA ILE A 814 -3.90 6.95 -14.31
C ILE A 814 -3.40 6.16 -15.53
N TYR A 815 -2.09 6.19 -15.80
CA TYR A 815 -1.49 5.50 -16.94
C TYR A 815 -1.75 3.99 -16.88
N GLU A 816 -1.41 3.36 -15.76
CA GLU A 816 -1.60 1.92 -15.55
C GLU A 816 -3.09 1.51 -15.58
N THR A 817 -3.97 2.31 -14.98
CA THR A 817 -5.42 2.05 -15.01
C THR A 817 -5.99 2.15 -16.42
N SER A 818 -5.52 3.11 -17.22
CA SER A 818 -6.03 3.30 -18.58
C SER A 818 -5.73 2.12 -19.49
N VAL A 819 -4.53 1.51 -19.38
CA VAL A 819 -4.14 0.40 -20.27
C VAL A 819 -4.54 -0.96 -19.71
N MET A 820 -4.84 -1.07 -18.40
CA MET A 820 -5.14 -2.31 -17.70
C MET A 820 -6.13 -3.24 -18.42
N PRO A 821 -7.36 -2.80 -18.79
CA PRO A 821 -8.36 -3.74 -19.31
C PRO A 821 -7.99 -4.29 -20.69
N PHE A 822 -7.18 -3.54 -21.44
CA PHE A 822 -6.79 -3.89 -22.80
C PHE A 822 -5.55 -4.78 -22.84
N LEU A 823 -4.61 -4.61 -21.90
CA LEU A 823 -3.38 -5.37 -21.85
C LEU A 823 -3.50 -6.67 -21.05
N LEU A 824 -4.47 -6.80 -20.14
CA LEU A 824 -4.62 -7.97 -19.27
C LEU A 824 -4.64 -9.30 -20.05
N LEU A 825 -5.60 -9.46 -20.97
CA LEU A 825 -5.75 -10.70 -21.74
C LEU A 825 -4.56 -10.95 -22.70
N PRO A 826 -4.08 -9.96 -23.48
CA PRO A 826 -2.89 -10.13 -24.32
C PRO A 826 -1.65 -10.61 -23.56
N ILE A 827 -1.36 -10.04 -22.39
CA ILE A 827 -0.18 -10.38 -21.58
C ILE A 827 -0.30 -11.78 -20.98
N VAL A 828 -1.48 -12.14 -20.45
CA VAL A 828 -1.72 -13.49 -19.92
C VAL A 828 -1.61 -14.55 -21.02
N LYS A 829 -2.19 -14.31 -22.20
CA LYS A 829 -2.10 -15.26 -23.34
C LYS A 829 -0.66 -15.49 -23.80
N GLU A 830 0.14 -14.42 -23.92
CA GLU A 830 1.55 -14.54 -24.29
C GLU A 830 2.35 -15.28 -23.20
N SER A 831 2.01 -15.06 -21.94
CA SER A 831 2.60 -15.76 -20.79
C SER A 831 2.32 -17.26 -20.80
N LEU A 832 1.17 -17.69 -21.35
CA LEU A 832 0.82 -19.10 -21.56
C LEU A 832 1.33 -19.67 -22.90
N GLY A 833 2.02 -18.88 -23.73
CA GLY A 833 2.59 -19.32 -25.00
C GLY A 833 1.62 -19.28 -26.19
N ILE A 834 0.43 -18.67 -26.03
CA ILE A 834 -0.55 -18.49 -27.10
C ILE A 834 -0.23 -17.18 -27.84
N SER A 835 0.69 -17.25 -28.80
CA SER A 835 1.10 -16.07 -29.58
C SER A 835 0.23 -15.88 -30.83
N LEU A 836 -0.30 -14.68 -31.04
CA LEU A 836 -0.92 -14.28 -32.31
C LEU A 836 0.17 -14.12 -33.39
N SER A 837 -0.03 -14.78 -34.53
CA SER A 837 0.93 -14.83 -35.65
C SER A 837 0.93 -13.61 -36.57
N THR A 838 -0.05 -12.70 -36.47
CA THR A 838 -0.22 -11.59 -37.42
C THR A 838 0.12 -10.23 -36.81
N PHE A 839 1.13 -9.58 -37.38
CA PHE A 839 1.48 -8.18 -37.15
C PHE A 839 0.59 -7.26 -38.01
N LYS A 840 -0.03 -6.24 -37.43
CA LYS A 840 -0.76 -5.19 -38.15
C LYS A 840 -0.04 -3.87 -37.97
N VAL A 841 0.49 -3.33 -39.07
CA VAL A 841 1.17 -2.03 -39.10
C VAL A 841 0.19 -0.94 -38.65
N THR A 842 0.63 -0.09 -37.73
CA THR A 842 -0.15 1.06 -37.28
C THR A 842 -0.19 2.08 -38.43
N ARG A 843 -1.38 2.57 -38.78
CA ARG A 843 -1.50 3.66 -39.77
C ARG A 843 -0.94 4.94 -39.17
N LYS A 844 -0.10 5.65 -39.93
CA LYS A 844 0.51 6.94 -39.55
C LYS A 844 -0.17 8.09 -40.32
N ASP A 845 -1.48 7.96 -40.53
CA ASP A 845 -2.29 8.97 -41.23
C ASP A 845 -2.45 10.23 -40.36
N LYS A 846 -2.77 11.38 -40.97
CA LYS A 846 -3.06 12.61 -40.22
C LYS A 846 -4.21 12.36 -39.23
N PRO A 847 -4.12 12.85 -37.97
CA PRO A 847 -5.22 12.76 -37.03
C PRO A 847 -6.49 13.36 -37.63
N GLY A 848 -7.62 12.66 -37.53
CA GLY A 848 -8.90 13.26 -37.90
C GLY A 848 -9.23 14.44 -36.97
N ALA A 849 -9.68 15.56 -37.53
CA ALA A 849 -9.95 16.78 -36.75
C ALA A 849 -11.02 16.60 -35.65
N LYS A 850 -11.92 15.62 -35.81
CA LYS A 850 -13.01 15.34 -34.86
C LYS A 850 -12.69 14.15 -33.97
N ARG A 851 -13.04 14.28 -32.68
CA ARG A 851 -12.96 13.19 -31.69
C ARG A 851 -13.72 11.96 -32.16
N SER A 852 -13.08 10.79 -32.05
CA SER A 852 -13.71 9.49 -32.26
C SER A 852 -13.82 8.77 -30.92
N ILE A 853 -15.05 8.48 -30.49
CA ILE A 853 -15.31 7.81 -29.21
C ILE A 853 -15.56 6.33 -29.49
N ASP A 854 -14.68 5.47 -29.00
CA ASP A 854 -14.94 4.02 -28.95
C ASP A 854 -15.74 3.68 -27.70
N LYS A 855 -17.07 3.63 -27.83
CA LYS A 855 -17.96 3.33 -26.69
C LYS A 855 -17.65 1.99 -26.03
N ARG A 856 -17.14 0.99 -26.78
CA ARG A 856 -16.83 -0.34 -26.23
C ARG A 856 -15.62 -0.29 -25.31
N SER A 857 -14.62 0.55 -25.61
CA SER A 857 -13.44 0.70 -24.76
C SER A 857 -13.75 1.35 -23.40
N LEU A 858 -14.89 2.02 -23.26
CA LEU A 858 -15.30 2.66 -22.00
C LEU A 858 -15.96 1.68 -21.00
N VAL A 859 -16.54 0.57 -21.50
CA VAL A 859 -17.36 -0.36 -20.71
C VAL A 859 -16.64 -0.89 -19.45
N PRO A 860 -15.37 -1.34 -19.52
CA PRO A 860 -14.69 -1.85 -18.32
C PRO A 860 -14.55 -0.80 -17.22
N PHE A 861 -14.30 0.46 -17.59
CA PHE A 861 -14.18 1.56 -16.63
C PHE A 861 -15.52 1.92 -16.00
N ILE A 862 -16.61 1.90 -16.79
CA ILE A 862 -17.97 2.14 -16.28
C ILE A 862 -18.34 1.07 -15.25
N ILE A 863 -18.14 -0.21 -15.57
CA ILE A 863 -18.48 -1.32 -14.65
C ILE A 863 -17.72 -1.18 -13.33
N LEU A 864 -16.40 -0.98 -13.38
CA LEU A 864 -15.58 -0.83 -12.18
C LEU A 864 -15.93 0.43 -11.39
N LEU A 865 -16.27 1.53 -12.08
CA LEU A 865 -16.69 2.77 -11.42
C LEU A 865 -18.04 2.59 -10.73
N SER A 866 -19.01 1.95 -11.37
CA SER A 866 -20.32 1.66 -10.76
C SER A 866 -20.17 0.81 -9.50
N LEU A 867 -19.34 -0.24 -9.53
CA LEU A 867 -19.04 -1.05 -8.34
C LEU A 867 -18.34 -0.23 -7.25
N THR A 868 -17.41 0.64 -7.62
CA THR A 868 -16.71 1.53 -6.68
C THR A 868 -17.67 2.51 -6.01
N LEU A 869 -18.59 3.10 -6.76
CA LEU A 869 -19.61 4.00 -6.24
C LEU A 869 -20.61 3.27 -5.32
N ALA A 870 -21.05 2.08 -5.70
CA ALA A 870 -21.89 1.24 -4.83
C ALA A 870 -21.17 0.90 -3.51
N GLY A 871 -19.88 0.55 -3.59
CA GLY A 871 -19.04 0.35 -2.41
C GLY A 871 -18.93 1.60 -1.54
N LEU A 872 -18.71 2.77 -2.13
CA LEU A 872 -18.65 4.05 -1.39
C LEU A 872 -19.95 4.35 -0.65
N VAL A 873 -21.11 4.17 -1.30
CA VAL A 873 -22.42 4.38 -0.66
C VAL A 873 -22.55 3.50 0.58
N ARG A 874 -22.19 2.21 0.46
CA ARG A 874 -22.25 1.29 1.58
C ARG A 874 -21.25 1.62 2.69
N MET A 875 -20.01 1.99 2.36
CA MET A 875 -19.02 2.39 3.36
C MET A 875 -19.44 3.66 4.10
N THR A 876 -20.04 4.64 3.41
CA THR A 876 -20.61 5.82 4.05
C THR A 876 -21.73 5.45 5.01
N TYR A 877 -22.65 4.56 4.60
CA TYR A 877 -23.70 4.06 5.51
C TYR A 877 -23.11 3.38 6.76
N MET A 878 -22.09 2.52 6.61
CA MET A 878 -21.42 1.89 7.75
C MET A 878 -20.71 2.91 8.65
N LEU A 879 -20.16 3.99 8.08
CA LEU A 879 -19.49 5.04 8.84
C LEU A 879 -20.48 5.90 9.63
N THR A 880 -21.59 6.31 9.01
CA THR A 880 -22.49 7.33 9.60
C THR A 880 -23.66 6.74 10.37
N VAL A 881 -24.14 5.55 9.98
CA VAL A 881 -25.32 4.92 10.60
C VAL A 881 -24.90 3.82 11.57
N LEU A 882 -23.87 3.04 11.23
CA LEU A 882 -23.34 1.98 12.11
C LEU A 882 -22.14 2.44 12.94
N GLU A 883 -21.73 3.71 12.81
CA GLU A 883 -20.62 4.34 13.54
C GLU A 883 -19.29 3.57 13.47
N TYR A 884 -19.10 2.75 12.44
CA TYR A 884 -17.94 1.88 12.31
C TYR A 884 -16.78 2.60 11.63
N VAL A 885 -15.96 3.28 12.43
CA VAL A 885 -14.82 4.11 11.97
C VAL A 885 -13.78 3.32 11.16
N GLY A 886 -13.68 2.00 11.35
CA GLY A 886 -12.74 1.12 10.64
C GLY A 886 -12.87 1.14 9.11
N VAL A 887 -14.02 1.54 8.54
CA VAL A 887 -14.20 1.61 7.07
C VAL A 887 -13.41 2.73 6.40
N LEU A 888 -12.88 3.71 7.14
CA LEU A 888 -12.17 4.87 6.57
C LEU A 888 -10.99 4.46 5.68
N ALA A 889 -10.28 3.39 6.04
CA ALA A 889 -9.21 2.85 5.22
C ALA A 889 -9.70 2.36 3.85
N VAL A 890 -10.82 1.64 3.81
CA VAL A 890 -11.43 1.15 2.56
C VAL A 890 -11.96 2.33 1.73
N MET A 891 -12.59 3.30 2.38
CA MET A 891 -13.07 4.53 1.71
C MET A 891 -11.94 5.28 1.01
N PHE A 892 -10.77 5.42 1.65
CA PHE A 892 -9.59 6.04 1.04
C PHE A 892 -9.23 5.39 -0.31
N TRP A 893 -9.17 4.05 -0.36
CA TRP A 893 -8.86 3.32 -1.59
C TRP A 893 -9.96 3.44 -2.64
N LEU A 894 -11.23 3.38 -2.24
CA LEU A 894 -12.36 3.54 -3.16
C LEU A 894 -12.42 4.94 -3.77
N LEU A 895 -12.17 6.00 -2.99
CA LEU A 895 -12.11 7.38 -3.50
C LEU A 895 -10.99 7.54 -4.54
N ARG A 896 -9.82 6.95 -4.26
CA ARG A 896 -8.71 6.93 -5.22
C ARG A 896 -9.08 6.17 -6.50
N ASN A 897 -9.70 5.00 -6.38
CA ASN A 897 -10.14 4.19 -7.51
C ASN A 897 -11.18 4.94 -8.35
N ALA A 898 -12.16 5.60 -7.72
CA ALA A 898 -13.16 6.42 -8.38
C ALA A 898 -12.51 7.56 -9.18
N TYR A 899 -11.50 8.22 -8.61
CA TYR A 899 -10.74 9.25 -9.33
C TYR A 899 -10.01 8.67 -10.55
N TYR A 900 -9.22 7.60 -10.41
CA TYR A 900 -8.50 7.01 -11.55
C TYR A 900 -9.44 6.53 -12.66
N LEU A 901 -10.51 5.84 -12.32
CA LEU A 901 -11.50 5.35 -13.28
C LEU A 901 -12.20 6.50 -14.00
N THR A 902 -12.53 7.58 -13.30
CA THR A 902 -13.13 8.77 -13.93
C THR A 902 -12.16 9.47 -14.88
N MET A 903 -10.89 9.60 -14.49
CA MET A 903 -9.85 10.14 -15.39
C MET A 903 -9.66 9.26 -16.64
N CYS A 904 -9.76 7.93 -16.51
CA CYS A 904 -9.71 7.01 -17.66
C CYS A 904 -10.94 7.16 -18.57
N LEU A 905 -12.12 7.43 -18.02
CA LEU A 905 -13.31 7.78 -18.82
C LEU A 905 -13.08 9.08 -19.61
N PHE A 906 -12.55 10.13 -18.97
CA PHE A 906 -12.21 11.37 -19.67
C PHE A 906 -11.17 11.16 -20.78
N LEU A 907 -10.16 10.33 -20.53
CA LEU A 907 -9.17 9.94 -21.54
C LEU A 907 -9.82 9.25 -22.74
N GLY A 908 -10.72 8.30 -22.51
CA GLY A 908 -11.41 7.55 -23.56
C GLY A 908 -12.48 8.34 -24.32
N LEU A 909 -13.04 9.40 -23.73
CA LEU A 909 -13.94 10.34 -24.42
C LEU A 909 -13.22 11.22 -25.46
N GLY A 910 -11.88 11.35 -25.34
CA GLY A 910 -11.06 12.10 -26.30
C GLY A 910 -11.30 13.62 -26.28
N ARG A 911 -10.61 14.33 -27.18
CA ARG A 911 -10.73 15.78 -27.39
C ARG A 911 -10.47 16.10 -28.85
N ASP A 912 -11.18 17.09 -29.40
CA ASP A 912 -10.96 17.57 -30.76
C ASP A 912 -9.54 18.19 -30.90
N THR A 913 -8.98 18.12 -32.11
CA THR A 913 -7.65 18.65 -32.42
C THR A 913 -7.80 19.85 -33.35
N ASP A 914 -6.98 20.88 -33.19
CA ASP A 914 -6.96 22.06 -34.06
C ASP A 914 -6.13 21.87 -35.34
N GLY A 915 -5.64 20.65 -35.61
CA GLY A 915 -4.89 20.30 -36.83
C GLY A 915 -3.44 20.80 -36.87
N GLU A 916 -3.06 21.73 -35.98
CA GLU A 916 -1.67 22.16 -35.77
C GLU A 916 -0.91 21.11 -34.96
N ASN A 917 -0.03 20.36 -35.63
CA ASN A 917 0.75 19.30 -34.99
C ASN A 917 1.89 19.84 -34.11
N VAL A 918 2.41 21.04 -34.37
CA VAL A 918 3.56 21.61 -33.65
C VAL A 918 3.29 23.02 -33.18
N LYS A 919 3.59 23.25 -31.90
CA LYS A 919 3.53 24.56 -31.26
C LYS A 919 4.79 24.76 -30.43
N VAL A 920 5.72 25.53 -30.97
CA VAL A 920 6.98 25.87 -30.32
C VAL A 920 6.83 27.24 -29.68
N PHE A 921 6.85 27.29 -28.35
CA PHE A 921 6.88 28.55 -27.61
C PHE A 921 8.35 28.97 -27.40
N ALA A 922 8.82 29.90 -28.22
CA ALA A 922 10.21 30.37 -28.18
C ALA A 922 10.28 31.85 -28.58
N ALA A 923 11.29 32.54 -28.03
CA ALA A 923 11.62 33.92 -28.34
C ALA A 923 12.84 33.96 -29.27
N GLU A 924 12.57 34.05 -30.57
CA GLU A 924 13.56 34.27 -31.61
C GLU A 924 13.44 35.71 -32.12
N ASN A 925 14.57 36.37 -32.38
CA ASN A 925 14.59 37.71 -32.94
C ASN A 925 14.05 37.69 -34.37
N ILE A 926 13.14 38.63 -34.67
CA ILE A 926 12.52 38.76 -35.98
C ILE A 926 12.49 40.22 -36.41
N ALA A 927 12.82 40.48 -37.67
CA ALA A 927 12.61 41.77 -38.30
C ALA A 927 11.48 41.66 -39.33
N LEU A 928 10.54 42.60 -39.27
CA LEU A 928 9.40 42.72 -40.16
C LEU A 928 9.69 43.84 -41.15
N THR A 929 9.52 43.60 -42.44
CA THR A 929 9.57 44.67 -43.46
C THR A 929 8.25 44.70 -44.22
N LYS A 930 7.55 45.83 -44.11
CA LYS A 930 6.30 46.08 -44.84
C LYS A 930 6.54 46.25 -46.34
N ASN A 931 5.46 46.19 -47.12
CA ASN A 931 5.52 46.46 -48.56
C ASN A 931 5.93 47.92 -48.89
N ASP A 932 5.71 48.86 -47.96
CA ASP A 932 6.13 50.27 -48.10
C ASP A 932 7.61 50.51 -47.72
N GLY A 933 8.32 49.46 -47.29
CA GLY A 933 9.73 49.51 -46.91
C GLY A 933 10.00 49.81 -45.43
N GLN A 934 8.97 50.08 -44.61
CA GLN A 934 9.17 50.28 -43.17
C GLN A 934 9.61 48.98 -42.48
N ARG A 935 10.63 49.08 -41.62
CA ARG A 935 11.20 47.96 -40.88
C ARG A 935 10.89 48.09 -39.40
N PHE A 936 10.42 47.00 -38.80
CA PHE A 936 10.12 46.90 -37.37
C PHE A 936 10.83 45.70 -36.77
N GLU A 937 11.20 45.79 -35.49
CA GLU A 937 11.78 44.67 -34.75
C GLU A 937 10.75 44.05 -33.81
N GLY A 938 10.91 42.75 -33.56
CA GLY A 938 10.05 42.02 -32.65
C GLY A 938 10.68 40.70 -32.21
N ILE A 939 9.92 39.97 -31.40
CA ILE A 939 10.27 38.63 -30.94
C ILE A 939 9.12 37.68 -31.24
N THR A 940 9.46 36.47 -31.65
CA THR A 940 8.46 35.41 -31.77
C THR A 940 7.97 34.98 -30.38
N THR A 941 6.73 34.53 -30.28
CA THR A 941 6.11 34.02 -29.04
C THR A 941 5.58 32.60 -29.21
N LYS A 942 5.17 32.24 -30.43
CA LYS A 942 4.75 30.91 -30.84
C LYS A 942 5.14 30.71 -32.31
N LEU A 943 5.75 29.58 -32.63
CA LEU A 943 6.06 29.14 -33.99
C LEU A 943 5.35 27.82 -34.28
N THR A 944 4.83 27.68 -35.50
CA THR A 944 4.23 26.44 -36.02
C THR A 944 4.78 26.14 -37.41
N GLU A 945 4.33 25.07 -38.06
CA GLU A 945 4.74 24.79 -39.44
C GLU A 945 4.16 25.78 -40.47
N HIS A 946 3.12 26.53 -40.11
CA HIS A 946 2.35 27.38 -41.03
C HIS A 946 2.15 28.81 -40.52
N SER A 947 2.47 29.11 -39.27
CA SER A 947 2.21 30.39 -38.64
C SER A 947 3.28 30.79 -37.63
N VAL A 948 3.43 32.10 -37.42
CA VAL A 948 4.33 32.70 -36.45
C VAL A 948 3.60 33.81 -35.69
N ASP A 949 3.58 33.72 -34.36
CA ASP A 949 3.09 34.78 -33.49
C ASP A 949 4.25 35.69 -33.09
N ILE A 950 4.11 36.99 -33.33
CA ILE A 950 5.16 37.99 -33.15
C ILE A 950 4.66 39.07 -32.20
N PHE A 951 5.47 39.36 -31.19
CA PHE A 951 5.32 40.51 -30.32
C PHE A 951 6.26 41.62 -30.80
N THR A 952 5.75 42.85 -30.90
CA THR A 952 6.51 44.06 -31.27
C THR A 952 6.45 45.06 -30.12
N ASP A 953 7.45 45.92 -29.98
CA ASP A 953 7.44 46.96 -28.93
C ASP A 953 6.55 48.16 -29.31
N GLU A 954 6.30 48.34 -30.60
CA GLU A 954 5.45 49.41 -31.14
C GLU A 954 3.98 48.99 -31.21
N MET A 955 3.07 49.95 -31.02
CA MET A 955 1.62 49.75 -31.14
C MET A 955 1.14 49.94 -32.58
N ASP A 956 0.11 49.18 -32.96
CA ASP A 956 -0.60 49.31 -34.24
C ASP A 956 0.33 49.31 -35.47
N VAL A 957 1.38 48.50 -35.40
CA VAL A 957 2.40 48.37 -36.44
C VAL A 957 1.80 47.84 -37.73
N LEU A 958 0.88 46.87 -37.66
CA LEU A 958 0.33 46.15 -38.81
C LEU A 958 -1.18 45.96 -38.67
N TYR A 959 -1.87 45.87 -39.80
CA TYR A 959 -3.32 45.63 -39.87
C TYR A 959 -3.65 44.20 -40.33
N LEU A 960 -4.87 43.75 -40.02
CA LEU A 960 -5.37 42.45 -40.47
C LEU A 960 -5.33 42.37 -42.02
N GLY A 961 -4.76 41.30 -42.56
CA GLY A 961 -4.60 41.09 -44.00
C GLY A 961 -3.34 41.74 -44.61
N GLU A 962 -2.57 42.51 -43.84
CA GLU A 962 -1.34 43.13 -44.32
C GLU A 962 -0.22 42.10 -44.50
N ALA A 963 0.47 42.16 -45.65
CA ALA A 963 1.59 41.27 -45.96
C ALA A 963 2.92 41.91 -45.55
N ALA A 964 3.82 41.12 -44.97
CA ALA A 964 5.16 41.55 -44.60
C ALA A 964 6.20 40.47 -44.93
N ARG A 965 7.44 40.93 -45.19
CA ARG A 965 8.61 40.07 -45.21
C ARG A 965 9.11 39.88 -43.78
N LEU A 966 9.40 38.65 -43.41
CA LEU A 966 9.87 38.24 -42.08
C LEU A 966 11.31 37.75 -42.20
N GLU A 967 12.22 38.36 -41.45
CA GLU A 967 13.61 37.91 -41.31
C GLU A 967 13.80 37.34 -39.90
N ILE A 968 13.92 36.01 -39.77
CA ILE A 968 14.14 35.34 -38.47
C ILE A 968 15.63 35.04 -38.31
N VAL A 969 16.21 35.48 -37.20
CA VAL A 969 17.63 35.27 -36.88
C VAL A 969 17.76 34.46 -35.59
N LYS A 970 18.30 33.24 -35.71
CA LYS A 970 18.57 32.34 -34.58
C LYS A 970 19.91 31.64 -34.77
N LYS A 971 20.97 32.11 -34.10
CA LYS A 971 22.32 31.51 -34.10
C LYS A 971 22.83 31.15 -35.51
N HIS A 972 22.51 29.94 -35.98
CA HIS A 972 22.94 29.36 -37.24
C HIS A 972 21.89 29.44 -38.36
N TYR A 973 20.70 29.97 -38.08
CA TYR A 973 19.60 30.11 -39.02
C TYR A 973 19.36 31.59 -39.29
N ARG A 974 19.29 31.96 -40.57
CA ARG A 974 18.88 33.28 -41.04
C ARG A 974 17.88 33.07 -42.18
N LEU A 975 16.60 33.20 -41.85
CA LEU A 975 15.51 32.81 -42.74
C LEU A 975 14.76 34.05 -43.21
N GLU A 976 14.57 34.17 -44.52
CA GLU A 976 13.63 35.13 -45.11
C GLU A 976 12.34 34.40 -45.51
N LEU A 977 11.22 34.86 -44.97
CA LEU A 977 9.88 34.30 -45.20
C LEU A 977 8.93 35.43 -45.62
N ARG A 978 7.82 35.06 -46.25
CA ARG A 978 6.73 36.01 -46.54
C ARG A 978 5.44 35.52 -45.92
N GLY A 979 4.75 36.41 -45.20
CA GLY A 979 3.49 36.07 -44.55
C GLY A 979 2.52 37.24 -44.49
N THR A 980 1.30 36.94 -44.06
CA THR A 980 0.21 37.90 -43.89
C THR A 980 -0.36 37.83 -42.49
N VAL A 981 -0.74 38.98 -41.92
CA VAL A 981 -1.38 39.05 -40.61
C VAL A 981 -2.80 38.48 -40.66
N VAL A 982 -3.06 37.41 -39.91
CA VAL A 982 -4.37 36.74 -39.85
C VAL A 982 -5.11 36.96 -38.53
N SER A 983 -4.39 37.37 -37.47
CA SER A 983 -5.00 37.68 -36.18
C SER A 983 -4.13 38.69 -35.42
N ILE A 984 -4.79 39.57 -34.65
CA ILE A 984 -4.14 40.52 -33.75
C ILE A 984 -4.74 40.30 -32.37
N ARG A 985 -3.89 40.01 -31.38
CA ARG A 985 -4.28 39.88 -29.97
C ARG A 985 -3.80 41.09 -29.21
N HIS A 986 -4.73 42.00 -28.95
CA HIS A 986 -4.49 43.19 -28.13
C HIS A 986 -4.31 42.79 -26.66
N SER A 987 -3.39 43.46 -25.97
CA SER A 987 -3.27 43.32 -24.52
C SER A 987 -4.48 43.93 -23.82
N CYS A 988 -4.83 43.43 -22.63
CA CYS A 988 -5.90 44.01 -21.80
C CYS A 988 -5.53 45.37 -21.20
N SER A 989 -4.30 45.85 -21.42
CA SER A 989 -3.81 47.15 -20.95
C SER A 989 -3.49 48.04 -22.15
N GLU A 990 -4.00 49.28 -22.15
CA GLU A 990 -3.86 50.26 -23.25
C GLU A 990 -2.40 50.64 -23.60
N ASN A 991 -1.42 50.28 -22.76
CA ASN A 991 0.00 50.59 -22.95
C ASN A 991 0.86 49.36 -23.26
N VAL A 992 0.27 48.19 -23.46
CA VAL A 992 1.02 46.96 -23.76
C VAL A 992 0.81 46.56 -25.23
N PRO A 993 1.88 46.42 -26.02
CA PRO A 993 1.79 46.11 -27.44
C PRO A 993 1.03 44.81 -27.76
N SER A 994 0.56 44.70 -29.00
CA SER A 994 -0.24 43.58 -29.49
C SER A 994 0.63 42.42 -29.98
N VAL A 995 0.10 41.19 -29.94
CA VAL A 995 0.71 40.02 -30.59
C VAL A 995 0.07 39.78 -31.95
N TYR A 996 0.86 39.81 -33.00
CA TYR A 996 0.44 39.60 -34.39
C TYR A 996 0.66 38.13 -34.79
N THR A 997 -0.39 37.46 -35.26
CA THR A 997 -0.28 36.12 -35.85
C THR A 997 -0.13 36.25 -37.35
N PHE A 998 1.00 35.79 -37.88
CA PHE A 998 1.28 35.71 -39.30
C PHE A 998 1.06 34.30 -39.82
N GLU A 999 0.34 34.15 -40.92
CA GLU A 999 0.32 32.92 -41.72
C GLU A 999 1.42 33.00 -42.78
N ILE A 1000 2.22 31.94 -42.88
CA ILE A 1000 3.34 31.87 -43.82
C ILE A 1000 2.79 31.49 -45.20
N LEU A 1001 2.94 32.38 -46.16
CA LEU A 1001 2.47 32.18 -47.53
C LEU A 1001 3.55 31.58 -48.43
N ASP A 1002 4.80 31.96 -48.19
CA ASP A 1002 5.94 31.52 -48.98
C ASP A 1002 7.20 31.39 -48.11
N PHE A 1003 7.88 30.27 -48.27
CA PHE A 1003 9.16 29.97 -47.60
C PHE A 1003 10.37 30.31 -48.48
N GLY A 1004 10.18 30.64 -49.77
CA GLY A 1004 11.27 30.73 -50.73
C GLY A 1004 12.10 29.43 -50.76
N GLU A 1005 13.43 29.56 -50.78
CA GLU A 1005 14.35 28.42 -50.68
C GLU A 1005 14.55 27.93 -49.22
N ASN A 1006 13.97 28.62 -48.23
CA ASN A 1006 14.23 28.40 -46.81
C ASN A 1006 13.28 27.40 -46.14
N ARG A 1007 12.47 26.65 -46.90
CA ARG A 1007 11.46 25.73 -46.34
C ARG A 1007 12.08 24.68 -45.43
N ASP A 1008 13.12 24.00 -45.90
CA ASP A 1008 13.79 22.93 -45.15
C ASP A 1008 14.57 23.49 -43.95
N GLU A 1009 15.20 24.66 -44.10
CA GLU A 1009 15.88 25.34 -42.99
C GLU A 1009 14.91 25.82 -41.90
N TYR A 1010 13.73 26.31 -42.28
CA TYR A 1010 12.68 26.69 -41.34
C TYR A 1010 12.17 25.48 -40.55
N ILE A 1011 11.89 24.37 -41.25
CA ILE A 1011 11.52 23.10 -40.62
C ILE A 1011 12.62 22.70 -39.63
N GLN A 1012 13.88 22.71 -40.05
CA GLN A 1012 14.97 22.35 -39.15
C GLN A 1012 15.07 23.28 -37.94
N MET A 1013 14.98 24.60 -38.13
CA MET A 1013 14.99 25.58 -37.04
C MET A 1013 13.88 25.31 -36.01
N LEU A 1014 12.71 24.87 -36.47
CA LEU A 1014 11.56 24.54 -35.64
C LEU A 1014 11.85 23.32 -34.76
N TYR A 1015 12.41 22.25 -35.32
CA TYR A 1015 12.64 20.96 -34.65
C TYR A 1015 14.00 20.83 -33.95
N ASP A 1016 14.99 21.67 -34.28
CA ASP A 1016 16.33 21.68 -33.70
C ASP A 1016 16.35 22.29 -32.28
N ARG A 1017 15.62 21.64 -31.38
CA ARG A 1017 15.46 21.98 -29.96
C ARG A 1017 14.82 20.81 -29.21
N THR A 1018 14.95 20.83 -27.88
CA THR A 1018 14.09 20.01 -27.01
C THR A 1018 12.65 20.52 -27.12
N PRO A 1019 11.63 19.64 -27.22
CA PRO A 1019 10.23 20.04 -27.28
C PRO A 1019 9.83 20.99 -26.14
N THR A 1020 9.02 22.01 -26.45
CA THR A 1020 8.53 23.00 -25.46
C THR A 1020 7.46 22.44 -24.53
N LEU A 1021 7.10 21.16 -24.69
CA LEU A 1021 6.26 20.42 -23.77
C LEU A 1021 6.97 20.26 -22.40
N PRO A 1022 6.22 20.16 -21.29
CA PRO A 1022 6.77 20.06 -19.95
C PRO A 1022 7.72 18.88 -19.83
N GLN A 1023 8.92 19.09 -19.28
CA GLN A 1023 9.90 18.02 -19.05
C GLN A 1023 9.85 17.44 -17.63
N ARG A 1024 9.09 18.10 -16.74
CA ARG A 1024 8.88 17.75 -15.33
C ARG A 1024 7.47 18.15 -14.90
N LEU A 1025 6.95 17.46 -13.88
CA LEU A 1025 5.67 17.81 -13.28
C LEU A 1025 5.73 19.17 -12.58
N ARG A 1026 4.89 20.12 -13.00
CA ARG A 1026 4.75 21.42 -12.32
C ARG A 1026 4.00 21.27 -10.98
N LEU A 1027 4.52 21.87 -9.92
CA LEU A 1027 3.90 21.91 -8.59
C LEU A 1027 2.69 22.86 -8.67
N GLY A 1028 1.45 22.35 -8.57
CA GLY A 1028 0.26 23.22 -8.55
C GLY A 1028 -1.09 22.59 -8.90
N ASP A 1029 -1.11 21.39 -9.48
CA ASP A 1029 -2.36 20.69 -9.80
C ASP A 1029 -2.57 19.54 -8.80
N GLY A 1030 -3.41 19.75 -7.78
CA GLY A 1030 -3.92 18.69 -6.89
C GLY A 1030 -4.96 17.80 -7.59
N TYR A 1031 -5.37 16.70 -6.96
CA TYR A 1031 -6.39 15.77 -7.50
C TYR A 1031 -7.68 16.51 -7.90
N ILE A 1032 -8.18 17.36 -7.00
CA ILE A 1032 -9.42 18.13 -7.16
C ILE A 1032 -9.34 19.11 -8.34
N ARG A 1033 -8.27 19.92 -8.42
CA ARG A 1033 -8.10 20.90 -9.49
C ARG A 1033 -8.03 20.24 -10.87
N ASN A 1034 -7.29 19.13 -10.97
CA ASN A 1034 -7.16 18.38 -12.21
C ASN A 1034 -8.49 17.75 -12.66
N PHE A 1035 -9.26 17.19 -11.72
CA PHE A 1035 -10.60 16.69 -11.96
C PHE A 1035 -11.53 17.80 -12.47
N TRP A 1036 -11.64 18.90 -11.73
CA TRP A 1036 -12.52 20.02 -12.08
C TRP A 1036 -12.18 20.65 -13.42
N LYS A 1037 -10.88 20.79 -13.74
CA LYS A 1037 -10.44 21.28 -15.05
C LYS A 1037 -10.95 20.39 -16.18
N ASN A 1038 -10.83 19.07 -16.03
CA ASN A 1038 -11.31 18.13 -17.03
C ASN A 1038 -12.83 18.14 -17.15
N PHE A 1039 -13.53 18.24 -16.01
CA PHE A 1039 -14.99 18.30 -15.98
C PHE A 1039 -15.52 19.59 -16.62
N SER A 1040 -15.02 20.76 -16.22
CA SER A 1040 -15.50 22.07 -16.69
C SER A 1040 -15.26 22.28 -18.18
N GLN A 1041 -14.06 21.93 -18.69
CA GLN A 1041 -13.73 22.05 -20.11
C GLN A 1041 -14.61 21.17 -20.99
N ARG A 1042 -15.13 20.06 -20.47
CA ARG A 1042 -16.00 19.15 -21.22
C ARG A 1042 -17.46 19.56 -21.19
N ILE A 1043 -17.87 20.36 -20.22
CA ILE A 1043 -19.21 20.96 -20.14
C ILE A 1043 -19.27 22.24 -20.97
N ALA A 1044 -18.25 23.11 -20.91
CA ALA A 1044 -18.22 24.38 -21.63
C ALA A 1044 -18.15 24.26 -23.16
N VAL A 1045 -17.88 23.06 -23.69
CA VAL A 1045 -17.83 22.75 -25.13
C VAL A 1045 -19.20 22.23 -25.65
N LYS A 1046 -20.20 22.11 -24.77
CA LYS A 1046 -21.61 21.96 -25.15
C LYS A 1046 -22.32 23.29 -25.00
#